data_AF-A0A3M1F2W8-F1
#
_entry.id   AF-A0A3M1F2W8-F1
#
_cell.length_a   1.000
_cell.length_b   1.000
_cell.length_c   1.000
_cell.angle_alpha   90.00
_cell.angle_beta   90.00
_cell.angle_gamma   90.00
#
_symmetry.space_group_name_H-M   'P 1'
#
loop_
_entity.id
_entity.type
_entity.pdbx_description
1 polymer ?
#
loop_
_entity_poly.entity_id
_entity_poly.type
_entity_poly.pdbx_seq_one_letter_code
_entity_poly.pdbx_strand_id
1 'polypeptide(L)'
;MFRKTILALFLIAAALLLLNAPLCPRCDPEVEECPCGDLQAQIDAAADGSTLTFPNCVFEGNLLIEDRHDLIVSASETKIRYGGSLPVIEIARSTNVTLTGFEIEAGTGDGIRIKPANAAITIEGNRLSGSEGIGIRIEDNPSDRAEDTISILENDLTDTSAFPSGSLGFGIYAANNGCLRIEGNNVSNVLGTGIRIEDSLPSSDPQCQNDIRGNTMNGGNGSSGLVAAHLQEPSFGIVVTNVSRPLSVAFNTIEGNFDVAVGLYGLSGGSNVPVKIMDQNPEGEGGIFTTGIYGIVTQNIRDVRVGRNAVVRQVPQNQKEKNAEAQGMLFEGGTITLTANQVAGYDRCVIAQCLNENCDPDAPPRYEVIDEGGNDFCGSQEVETFGGRSVLVPQPVAVENCTDGQDNDNDGAIDCDDAECRNRCVLYGADVQRPALWRILTDSGSGLLLGTTPAAFVGLACDETNQVIWGVAPSPSGGADTLWRIDLTTGRIEEVGSTNVTGINGLAFDREGNLLYGVTANRLYRIVPTTGAAILIATFPTQGRLDSLAWHDGEQKLYAVDIFSNAFYRIDPRQPTLEFINEIGFSNVSGLAYDEGSDTLFGAARGSGELIAIDPQTGWGTSRGQMPNTAFNALTACQP
;
A
#
# COMPACT_ATOMS: atom_id res chain seq x y z
N MET A 1 9.94 51.69 -4.73
CA MET A 1 11.28 51.34 -4.19
C MET A 1 11.24 50.16 -3.23
N PHE A 2 10.32 50.12 -2.26
CA PHE A 2 10.26 49.08 -1.21
C PHE A 2 10.16 47.62 -1.69
N ARG A 3 9.40 47.31 -2.75
CA ARG A 3 9.26 45.94 -3.28
C ARG A 3 10.55 45.36 -3.90
N LYS A 4 11.41 46.21 -4.49
CA LYS A 4 12.67 45.73 -5.10
C LYS A 4 13.71 45.37 -4.04
N THR A 5 13.67 46.03 -2.89
CA THR A 5 14.59 45.77 -1.77
C THR A 5 14.28 44.45 -1.06
N ILE A 6 12.99 44.09 -0.92
CA ILE A 6 12.57 42.82 -0.30
C ILE A 6 12.93 41.62 -1.20
N LEU A 7 12.74 41.75 -2.52
CA LEU A 7 13.10 40.69 -3.47
C LEU A 7 14.62 40.45 -3.51
N ALA A 8 15.42 41.53 -3.42
CA ALA A 8 16.88 41.42 -3.35
C ALA A 8 17.35 40.76 -2.04
N LEU A 9 16.70 41.05 -0.91
CA LEU A 9 16.99 40.40 0.38
C LEU A 9 16.65 38.91 0.37
N PHE A 10 15.55 38.52 -0.27
CA PHE A 10 15.19 37.10 -0.45
C PHE A 10 16.19 36.35 -1.35
N LEU A 11 16.63 36.97 -2.44
CA LEU A 11 17.65 36.38 -3.33
C LEU A 11 19.02 36.26 -2.65
N ILE A 12 19.39 37.21 -1.80
CA ILE A 12 20.63 37.15 -1.01
C ILE A 12 20.53 36.06 0.07
N ALA A 13 19.39 35.93 0.75
CA ALA A 13 19.18 34.88 1.73
C ALA A 13 19.20 33.47 1.11
N ALA A 14 18.55 33.29 -0.04
CA ALA A 14 18.58 32.04 -0.81
C ALA A 14 20.00 31.71 -1.32
N ALA A 15 20.75 32.72 -1.77
CA ALA A 15 22.15 32.54 -2.19
C ALA A 15 23.08 32.20 -1.01
N LEU A 16 22.85 32.76 0.18
CA LEU A 16 23.61 32.42 1.39
C LEU A 16 23.28 31.01 1.93
N LEU A 17 22.06 30.54 1.75
CA LEU A 17 21.66 29.16 2.07
C LEU A 17 22.34 28.14 1.13
N LEU A 18 22.49 28.47 -0.16
CA LEU A 18 23.21 27.64 -1.12
C LEU A 18 24.74 27.62 -0.93
N LEU A 19 25.31 28.63 -0.24
CA LEU A 19 26.75 28.71 0.05
C LEU A 19 27.18 27.94 1.31
N ASN A 20 26.24 27.49 2.13
CA ASN A 20 26.50 26.74 3.37
C ASN A 20 26.15 25.25 3.27
N ALA A 21 25.80 24.75 2.08
CA ALA A 21 25.78 23.30 1.87
C ALA A 21 27.20 22.78 2.13
N PRO A 22 27.40 21.78 3.01
CA PRO A 22 28.72 21.22 3.25
C PRO A 22 29.25 20.69 1.93
N LEU A 23 30.18 21.44 1.33
CA LEU A 23 30.89 20.99 0.14
C LEU A 23 31.59 19.70 0.52
N CYS A 24 31.20 18.60 -0.14
CA CYS A 24 31.90 17.33 -0.06
C CYS A 24 33.40 17.64 -0.19
N PRO A 25 34.24 17.22 0.79
CA PRO A 25 35.66 17.58 0.78
C PRO A 25 36.24 17.23 -0.59
N ARG A 26 36.82 18.23 -1.26
CA ARG A 26 37.45 18.01 -2.57
C ARG A 26 38.44 16.86 -2.44
N CYS A 27 38.12 15.72 -3.06
CA CYS A 27 39.03 14.61 -3.09
C CYS A 27 40.30 15.01 -3.82
N ASP A 28 41.43 14.64 -3.24
CA ASP A 28 42.70 14.68 -3.94
C ASP A 28 42.62 13.64 -5.08
N PRO A 29 42.82 14.02 -6.35
CA PRO A 29 42.75 13.09 -7.47
C PRO A 29 43.78 11.95 -7.40
N GLU A 30 44.74 11.98 -6.47
CA GLU A 30 45.68 10.88 -6.22
C GLU A 30 45.19 9.83 -5.20
N VAL A 31 44.10 10.09 -4.46
CA VAL A 31 43.54 9.12 -3.51
C VAL A 31 42.44 8.31 -4.21
N GLU A 32 42.69 7.01 -4.37
CA GLU A 32 41.84 6.06 -5.11
C GLU A 32 40.46 5.87 -4.47
N GLU A 33 40.27 6.30 -3.21
CA GLU A 33 39.02 6.16 -2.45
C GLU A 33 38.72 7.43 -1.63
N CYS A 34 37.69 8.17 -2.01
CA CYS A 34 37.20 9.34 -1.26
C CYS A 34 36.41 8.91 -0.03
N PRO A 35 36.64 9.42 1.19
CA PRO A 35 35.70 9.20 2.27
C PRO A 35 34.37 9.87 1.93
N CYS A 36 33.27 9.13 2.05
CA CYS A 36 31.97 9.78 2.12
C CYS A 36 32.03 10.72 3.34
N GLY A 37 31.39 11.89 3.29
CA GLY A 37 31.11 12.61 4.54
C GLY A 37 30.35 11.72 5.53
N ASP A 38 29.84 12.30 6.61
CA ASP A 38 28.98 11.54 7.52
C ASP A 38 27.70 11.09 6.78
N LEU A 39 27.72 9.86 6.26
CA LEU A 39 26.67 9.27 5.44
C LEU A 39 25.42 9.08 6.28
N GLN A 40 25.60 8.63 7.53
CA GLN A 40 24.54 8.49 8.51
C GLN A 40 23.87 9.85 8.77
N ALA A 41 24.64 10.90 9.02
CA ALA A 41 24.06 12.23 9.26
C ALA A 41 23.26 12.77 8.05
N GLN A 42 23.63 12.41 6.82
CA GLN A 42 22.88 12.79 5.62
C GLN A 42 21.54 12.06 5.52
N ILE A 43 21.51 10.77 5.85
CA ILE A 43 20.26 10.01 5.96
C ILE A 43 19.42 10.55 7.12
N ASP A 44 20.03 10.85 8.25
CA ASP A 44 19.35 11.39 9.44
C ASP A 44 18.71 12.77 9.18
N ALA A 45 19.33 13.57 8.33
CA ALA A 45 18.85 14.90 7.95
C ALA A 45 17.86 14.89 6.77
N ALA A 46 17.71 13.77 6.07
CA ALA A 46 16.82 13.64 4.93
C ALA A 46 15.36 13.81 5.38
N ALA A 47 14.57 14.52 4.58
CA ALA A 47 13.12 14.56 4.76
C ALA A 47 12.49 13.31 4.13
N ASP A 48 11.32 12.92 4.61
CA ASP A 48 10.51 11.89 3.95
C ASP A 48 10.18 12.31 2.50
N GLY A 49 10.10 11.33 1.59
CA GLY A 49 9.92 11.58 0.15
C GLY A 49 11.19 12.04 -0.59
N SER A 50 12.34 12.12 0.11
CA SER A 50 13.57 12.61 -0.52
C SER A 50 14.32 11.53 -1.31
N THR A 51 15.07 11.97 -2.31
CA THR A 51 16.06 11.15 -3.01
C THR A 51 17.45 11.62 -2.63
N LEU A 52 18.23 10.74 -2.00
CA LEU A 52 19.63 10.96 -1.70
C LEU A 52 20.47 10.25 -2.75
N THR A 53 21.41 10.98 -3.37
CA THR A 53 22.36 10.40 -4.33
C THR A 53 23.78 10.61 -3.83
N PHE A 54 24.50 9.51 -3.65
CA PHE A 54 25.89 9.53 -3.20
C PHE A 54 26.85 9.31 -4.37
N PRO A 55 27.93 10.11 -4.45
CA PRO A 55 29.00 9.88 -5.42
C PRO A 55 29.81 8.64 -5.03
N ASN A 56 30.72 8.22 -5.91
CA ASN A 56 31.72 7.21 -5.59
C ASN A 56 32.56 7.67 -4.39
N CYS A 57 32.38 7.00 -3.26
CA CYS A 57 33.06 7.26 -2.01
C CYS A 57 33.02 5.99 -1.13
N VAL A 58 33.81 5.98 -0.06
CA VAL A 58 33.90 4.88 0.91
C VAL A 58 33.36 5.36 2.24
N PHE A 59 32.38 4.63 2.77
CA PHE A 59 31.87 4.80 4.13
C PHE A 59 32.31 3.61 4.99
N GLU A 60 33.02 3.90 6.08
CA GLU A 60 33.49 2.91 7.06
C GLU A 60 32.54 2.94 8.26
N GLY A 61 31.58 2.03 8.32
CA GLY A 61 30.56 2.04 9.36
C GLY A 61 29.32 1.22 9.02
N ASN A 62 28.41 1.15 9.99
CA ASN A 62 27.06 0.65 9.76
C ASN A 62 26.15 1.83 9.38
N LEU A 63 25.17 1.54 8.53
CA LEU A 63 24.14 2.48 8.11
C LEU A 63 22.80 2.06 8.72
N LEU A 64 22.14 2.96 9.43
CA LEU A 64 20.81 2.73 10.00
C LEU A 64 19.79 3.63 9.28
N ILE A 65 18.79 3.02 8.65
CA ILE A 65 17.64 3.72 8.07
C ILE A 65 16.46 3.40 8.97
N GLU A 66 16.09 4.36 9.82
CA GLU A 66 15.07 4.19 10.85
C GLU A 66 14.05 5.32 10.82
N ASP A 67 12.77 4.97 10.98
CA ASP A 67 11.64 5.90 11.02
C ASP A 67 11.58 6.82 9.76
N ARG A 68 11.74 6.22 8.57
CA ARG A 68 11.71 6.92 7.27
C ARG A 68 10.54 6.52 6.39
N HIS A 69 9.98 7.49 5.67
CA HIS A 69 8.91 7.26 4.71
C HIS A 69 9.30 7.78 3.32
N ASP A 70 9.11 6.98 2.28
CA ASP A 70 9.35 7.34 0.87
C ASP A 70 10.80 7.78 0.57
N LEU A 71 11.78 7.10 1.18
CA LEU A 71 13.19 7.45 1.03
C LEU A 71 13.87 6.64 -0.10
N ILE A 72 14.36 7.33 -1.13
CA ILE A 72 15.19 6.71 -2.17
C ILE A 72 16.65 7.03 -1.89
N VAL A 73 17.46 6.01 -1.71
CA VAL A 73 18.90 6.12 -1.48
C VAL A 73 19.63 5.46 -2.65
N SER A 74 20.22 6.28 -3.50
CA SER A 74 20.99 5.83 -4.66
C SER A 74 22.48 6.13 -4.49
N ALA A 75 23.30 5.19 -4.95
CA ALA A 75 24.74 5.30 -4.98
C ALA A 75 25.27 4.98 -6.37
N SER A 76 26.42 5.56 -6.70
CA SER A 76 27.19 5.20 -7.89
C SER A 76 28.56 4.71 -7.45
N GLU A 77 28.69 3.39 -7.29
CA GLU A 77 29.94 2.74 -6.81
C GLU A 77 30.34 3.16 -5.39
N THR A 78 29.40 3.64 -4.57
CA THR A 78 29.68 3.94 -3.16
C THR A 78 29.93 2.62 -2.42
N LYS A 79 31.12 2.50 -1.81
CA LYS A 79 31.49 1.34 -1.02
C LYS A 79 31.11 1.56 0.44
N ILE A 80 30.43 0.60 1.04
CA ILE A 80 30.21 0.56 2.49
C ILE A 80 30.99 -0.61 3.07
N ARG A 81 31.97 -0.31 3.91
CA ARG A 81 32.80 -1.30 4.58
C ARG A 81 32.45 -1.37 6.05
N TYR A 82 32.25 -2.59 6.54
CA TYR A 82 32.05 -2.79 7.96
C TYR A 82 32.63 -4.13 8.43
N GLY A 83 33.72 -4.07 9.19
CA GLY A 83 34.39 -5.25 9.73
C GLY A 83 33.76 -5.84 11.00
N GLY A 84 32.63 -5.31 11.47
CA GLY A 84 31.95 -5.79 12.68
C GLY A 84 30.96 -6.92 12.42
N SER A 85 30.28 -7.35 13.49
CA SER A 85 29.25 -8.40 13.46
C SER A 85 27.82 -7.86 13.30
N LEU A 86 27.65 -6.54 13.32
CA LEU A 86 26.38 -5.87 13.00
C LEU A 86 26.14 -5.87 11.48
N PRO A 87 24.88 -5.73 11.05
CA PRO A 87 24.60 -5.56 9.64
C PRO A 87 25.26 -4.29 9.09
N VAL A 88 25.68 -4.32 7.83
CA VAL A 88 26.27 -3.15 7.18
C VAL A 88 25.19 -2.08 6.96
N ILE A 89 24.00 -2.49 6.52
CA ILE A 89 22.80 -1.64 6.44
C ILE A 89 21.67 -2.28 7.23
N GLU A 90 21.06 -1.54 8.15
CA GLU A 90 19.85 -1.94 8.86
C GLU A 90 18.70 -1.00 8.48
N ILE A 91 17.60 -1.55 7.96
CA ILE A 91 16.35 -0.83 7.73
C ILE A 91 15.35 -1.25 8.82
N ALA A 92 14.82 -0.30 9.57
CA ALA A 92 13.87 -0.56 10.65
C ALA A 92 12.75 0.48 10.66
N ARG A 93 11.51 0.08 10.95
CA ARG A 93 10.34 0.99 11.10
C ARG A 93 10.21 2.03 9.98
N SER A 94 10.54 1.65 8.74
CA SER A 94 10.55 2.55 7.59
C SER A 94 9.62 2.03 6.51
N THR A 95 9.08 2.93 5.67
CA THR A 95 8.16 2.60 4.59
C THR A 95 8.65 3.16 3.26
N ASN A 96 8.45 2.42 2.16
CA ASN A 96 8.78 2.84 0.80
C ASN A 96 10.26 3.25 0.65
N VAL A 97 11.16 2.43 1.22
CA VAL A 97 12.61 2.66 1.10
C VAL A 97 13.16 1.94 -0.13
N THR A 98 13.89 2.66 -0.98
CA THR A 98 14.63 2.08 -2.11
C THR A 98 16.13 2.24 -1.90
N LEU A 99 16.87 1.13 -1.94
CA LEU A 99 18.33 1.11 -1.89
C LEU A 99 18.91 0.64 -3.22
N THR A 100 19.70 1.48 -3.89
CA THR A 100 20.29 1.12 -5.18
C THR A 100 21.75 1.52 -5.36
N GLY A 101 22.53 0.66 -6.01
CA GLY A 101 23.87 0.96 -6.53
C GLY A 101 25.01 0.96 -5.50
N PHE A 102 24.82 0.34 -4.34
CA PHE A 102 25.87 0.22 -3.31
C PHE A 102 26.78 -0.99 -3.55
N GLU A 103 28.08 -0.85 -3.25
CA GLU A 103 29.01 -1.97 -3.06
C GLU A 103 29.23 -2.18 -1.56
N ILE A 104 28.69 -3.26 -1.00
CA ILE A 104 28.68 -3.54 0.43
C ILE A 104 29.75 -4.61 0.71
N GLU A 105 30.70 -4.30 1.58
CA GLU A 105 31.75 -5.22 2.04
C GLU A 105 31.50 -5.55 3.53
N ALA A 106 30.83 -6.68 3.79
CA ALA A 106 30.48 -7.16 5.12
C ALA A 106 31.59 -8.06 5.71
N GLY A 107 32.04 -7.76 6.93
CA GLY A 107 32.98 -8.61 7.67
C GLY A 107 32.36 -9.93 8.10
N THR A 108 31.70 -9.92 9.27
CA THR A 108 31.15 -11.12 9.95
C THR A 108 29.66 -11.02 10.30
N GLY A 109 28.96 -10.05 9.70
CA GLY A 109 27.53 -9.79 9.90
C GLY A 109 26.72 -9.92 8.60
N ASP A 110 25.43 -9.58 8.66
CA ASP A 110 24.60 -9.51 7.46
C ASP A 110 25.03 -8.30 6.59
N GLY A 111 24.92 -8.37 5.27
CA GLY A 111 25.11 -7.21 4.41
C GLY A 111 24.00 -6.20 4.65
N ILE A 112 22.77 -6.61 4.35
CA ILE A 112 21.56 -5.82 4.60
C ILE A 112 20.64 -6.58 5.53
N ARG A 113 20.13 -5.92 6.57
CA ARG A 113 19.09 -6.44 7.46
C ARG A 113 17.85 -5.56 7.39
N ILE A 114 16.71 -6.17 7.11
CA ILE A 114 15.40 -5.54 7.21
C ILE A 114 14.73 -6.06 8.48
N LYS A 115 14.38 -5.17 9.40
CA LYS A 115 13.58 -5.44 10.60
C LYS A 115 12.13 -5.02 10.36
N PRO A 116 11.16 -5.43 11.21
CA PRO A 116 9.74 -5.27 10.94
C PRO A 116 9.45 -3.83 10.51
N ALA A 117 8.86 -3.71 9.33
CA ALA A 117 8.72 -2.47 8.61
C ALA A 117 7.41 -2.58 7.84
N ASN A 118 6.38 -1.86 8.31
CA ASN A 118 4.98 -1.99 7.86
C ASN A 118 4.72 -1.54 6.40
N ALA A 119 5.60 -1.84 5.41
CA ALA A 119 5.50 -1.32 4.05
C ALA A 119 6.55 -1.86 3.04
N ALA A 120 6.48 -1.34 1.81
CA ALA A 120 7.31 -1.72 0.68
C ALA A 120 8.80 -1.35 0.83
N ILE A 121 9.70 -2.32 0.62
CA ILE A 121 11.16 -2.12 0.61
C ILE A 121 11.72 -2.67 -0.70
N THR A 122 12.50 -1.87 -1.43
CA THR A 122 13.17 -2.30 -2.66
C THR A 122 14.69 -2.23 -2.52
N ILE A 123 15.38 -3.35 -2.75
CA ILE A 123 16.83 -3.45 -2.79
C ILE A 123 17.21 -3.84 -4.23
N GLU A 124 17.79 -2.91 -4.98
CA GLU A 124 18.03 -3.08 -6.41
C GLU A 124 19.47 -2.76 -6.85
N GLY A 125 20.09 -3.66 -7.63
CA GLY A 125 21.36 -3.37 -8.29
C GLY A 125 22.55 -3.15 -7.35
N ASN A 126 22.52 -3.76 -6.16
CA ASN A 126 23.61 -3.68 -5.19
C ASN A 126 24.58 -4.85 -5.37
N ARG A 127 25.86 -4.62 -5.06
CA ARG A 127 26.89 -5.64 -5.02
C ARG A 127 27.29 -5.91 -3.59
N LEU A 128 27.00 -7.11 -3.09
CA LEU A 128 27.30 -7.49 -1.72
C LEU A 128 28.45 -8.50 -1.75
N SER A 129 29.53 -8.17 -1.06
CA SER A 129 30.64 -9.07 -0.81
C SER A 129 30.92 -9.17 0.68
N GLY A 130 31.34 -10.33 1.14
CA GLY A 130 31.68 -10.49 2.54
C GLY A 130 32.41 -11.78 2.84
N SER A 131 32.96 -11.86 4.04
CA SER A 131 33.73 -13.04 4.46
C SER A 131 32.92 -14.01 5.31
N GLU A 132 31.99 -13.60 6.17
CA GLU A 132 31.33 -14.54 7.09
C GLU A 132 29.87 -14.12 7.38
N GLY A 133 28.99 -14.10 6.38
CA GLY A 133 27.66 -13.50 6.60
C GLY A 133 26.56 -13.84 5.60
N ILE A 134 25.35 -13.36 5.94
CA ILE A 134 24.19 -13.36 5.05
C ILE A 134 24.26 -12.14 4.15
N GLY A 135 23.98 -12.28 2.85
CA GLY A 135 23.86 -11.11 1.96
C GLY A 135 22.71 -10.19 2.41
N ILE A 136 21.48 -10.70 2.36
CA ILE A 136 20.27 -9.96 2.76
C ILE A 136 19.46 -10.81 3.74
N ARG A 137 19.16 -10.26 4.92
CA ARG A 137 18.33 -10.89 5.96
C ARG A 137 17.05 -10.07 6.18
N ILE A 138 15.91 -10.74 6.17
CA ILE A 138 14.62 -10.16 6.55
C ILE A 138 14.16 -10.81 7.85
N GLU A 139 13.99 -9.99 8.89
CA GLU A 139 13.49 -10.34 10.21
C GLU A 139 12.09 -9.75 10.37
N ASP A 140 11.04 -10.54 10.11
CA ASP A 140 9.67 -10.09 10.34
C ASP A 140 9.15 -10.49 11.75
N ASN A 141 8.35 -9.62 12.35
CA ASN A 141 7.66 -9.87 13.61
C ASN A 141 6.30 -10.54 13.31
N PRO A 142 6.05 -11.75 13.83
CA PRO A 142 4.84 -12.51 13.56
C PRO A 142 3.51 -11.90 14.04
N SER A 143 3.48 -10.63 14.46
CA SER A 143 2.26 -9.95 14.93
C SER A 143 1.77 -8.77 14.07
N ASP A 144 2.56 -8.28 13.10
CA ASP A 144 2.24 -7.09 12.28
C ASP A 144 2.09 -7.43 10.78
N ARG A 145 1.26 -8.42 10.45
CA ARG A 145 1.46 -9.32 9.29
C ARG A 145 0.78 -9.02 7.93
N ALA A 146 0.19 -7.85 7.67
CA ALA A 146 -0.76 -7.76 6.54
C ALA A 146 -0.17 -7.38 5.16
N GLU A 147 0.86 -6.53 5.05
CA GLU A 147 1.05 -5.77 3.78
C GLU A 147 2.51 -5.52 3.33
N ASP A 148 3.50 -6.10 4.00
CA ASP A 148 4.91 -5.81 3.67
C ASP A 148 5.30 -6.40 2.30
N THR A 149 5.68 -5.53 1.37
CA THR A 149 6.17 -5.92 0.03
C THR A 149 7.66 -5.71 -0.10
N ILE A 150 8.44 -6.79 -0.03
CA ILE A 150 9.90 -6.71 -0.15
C ILE A 150 10.33 -7.19 -1.53
N SER A 151 10.98 -6.29 -2.28
CA SER A 151 11.54 -6.57 -3.61
C SER A 151 13.07 -6.58 -3.57
N ILE A 152 13.69 -7.69 -3.94
CA ILE A 152 15.14 -7.86 -4.06
C ILE A 152 15.47 -8.12 -5.53
N LEU A 153 15.99 -7.10 -6.22
CA LEU A 153 16.10 -7.07 -7.68
C LEU A 153 17.56 -6.90 -8.13
N GLU A 154 18.02 -7.71 -9.08
CA GLU A 154 19.28 -7.50 -9.81
C GLU A 154 20.55 -7.32 -8.94
N ASN A 155 20.60 -7.90 -7.74
CA ASN A 155 21.76 -7.79 -6.86
C ASN A 155 22.82 -8.87 -7.17
N ASP A 156 24.10 -8.53 -7.00
CA ASP A 156 25.23 -9.47 -7.12
C ASP A 156 25.78 -9.80 -5.73
N LEU A 157 25.44 -10.98 -5.22
CA LEU A 157 25.84 -11.50 -3.91
C LEU A 157 27.02 -12.45 -4.09
N THR A 158 28.22 -12.04 -3.70
CA THR A 158 29.44 -12.85 -3.80
C THR A 158 30.07 -13.07 -2.43
N ASP A 159 29.99 -14.31 -1.93
CA ASP A 159 30.75 -14.70 -0.75
C ASP A 159 32.22 -14.97 -1.14
N THR A 160 33.15 -14.34 -0.42
CA THR A 160 34.58 -14.41 -0.75
C THR A 160 35.35 -15.39 0.13
N SER A 161 34.76 -15.92 1.21
CA SER A 161 35.49 -16.76 2.14
C SER A 161 35.09 -18.24 2.12
N ALA A 162 36.08 -19.07 2.47
CA ALA A 162 35.86 -20.46 2.79
C ALA A 162 35.38 -20.57 4.24
N PHE A 163 34.05 -20.65 4.46
CA PHE A 163 33.44 -20.82 5.77
C PHE A 163 34.16 -21.90 6.63
N PRO A 164 34.53 -21.59 7.88
CA PRO A 164 34.81 -22.61 8.88
C PRO A 164 33.56 -23.48 9.08
N SER A 165 33.71 -24.80 9.05
CA SER A 165 32.61 -25.77 9.15
C SER A 165 31.73 -25.52 10.38
N GLY A 166 30.55 -24.91 10.22
CA GLY A 166 29.58 -24.75 11.31
C GLY A 166 28.51 -23.67 11.14
N SER A 167 28.80 -22.54 10.49
CA SER A 167 27.80 -21.51 10.20
C SER A 167 27.24 -21.68 8.79
N LEU A 168 25.91 -21.64 8.66
CA LEU A 168 25.24 -21.63 7.36
C LEU A 168 25.27 -20.20 6.81
N GLY A 169 26.05 -19.96 5.76
CA GLY A 169 25.93 -18.75 4.96
C GLY A 169 24.64 -18.77 4.14
N PHE A 170 23.99 -17.61 4.02
CA PHE A 170 22.82 -17.43 3.17
C PHE A 170 23.09 -16.29 2.19
N GLY A 171 22.72 -16.45 0.91
CA GLY A 171 22.69 -15.29 0.01
C GLY A 171 21.56 -14.36 0.44
N ILE A 172 20.34 -14.90 0.41
CA ILE A 172 19.12 -14.23 0.89
C ILE A 172 18.45 -15.13 1.92
N TYR A 173 18.12 -14.56 3.07
CA TYR A 173 17.32 -15.20 4.13
C TYR A 173 16.09 -14.36 4.41
N ALA A 174 14.93 -15.00 4.34
CA ALA A 174 13.64 -14.37 4.53
C ALA A 174 12.82 -15.23 5.50
N ALA A 175 12.28 -14.66 6.58
CA ALA A 175 11.49 -15.42 7.54
C ALA A 175 10.25 -14.65 7.97
N ASN A 176 9.10 -15.32 8.03
CA ASN A 176 7.79 -14.80 8.47
C ASN A 176 7.17 -13.68 7.61
N ASN A 177 7.62 -13.48 6.37
CA ASN A 177 7.20 -12.31 5.58
C ASN A 177 5.81 -12.47 4.93
N GLY A 178 5.20 -11.31 4.60
CA GLY A 178 4.07 -11.18 3.69
C GLY A 178 4.45 -11.43 2.22
N CYS A 179 4.75 -10.38 1.45
CA CYS A 179 4.99 -10.46 0.01
C CYS A 179 6.48 -10.33 -0.33
N LEU A 180 7.09 -11.38 -0.89
CA LEU A 180 8.50 -11.38 -1.27
C LEU A 180 8.70 -11.59 -2.77
N ARG A 181 9.26 -10.59 -3.44
CA ARG A 181 9.72 -10.70 -4.83
C ARG A 181 11.24 -10.74 -4.90
N ILE A 182 11.81 -11.81 -5.44
CA ILE A 182 13.26 -11.96 -5.65
C ILE A 182 13.52 -12.21 -7.13
N GLU A 183 14.06 -11.21 -7.84
CA GLU A 183 14.23 -11.29 -9.28
C GLU A 183 15.64 -10.91 -9.77
N GLY A 184 16.19 -11.67 -10.71
CA GLY A 184 17.40 -11.27 -11.44
C GLY A 184 18.70 -11.23 -10.63
N ASN A 185 18.72 -11.74 -9.39
CA ASN A 185 19.92 -11.69 -8.56
C ASN A 185 20.95 -12.76 -8.96
N ASN A 186 22.23 -12.40 -8.91
CA ASN A 186 23.35 -13.33 -9.08
C ASN A 186 23.93 -13.68 -7.71
N VAL A 187 23.78 -14.92 -7.28
CA VAL A 187 24.31 -15.42 -6.01
C VAL A 187 25.47 -16.36 -6.30
N SER A 188 26.70 -15.92 -6.05
CA SER A 188 27.92 -16.66 -6.38
C SER A 188 28.77 -16.97 -5.15
N ASN A 189 29.43 -18.14 -5.18
CA ASN A 189 30.39 -18.61 -4.18
C ASN A 189 29.88 -18.77 -2.73
N VAL A 190 28.58 -18.64 -2.47
CA VAL A 190 28.00 -18.84 -1.13
C VAL A 190 28.20 -20.30 -0.69
N LEU A 191 28.91 -20.51 0.42
CA LEU A 191 29.03 -21.82 1.07
C LEU A 191 27.84 -22.04 2.01
N GLY A 192 26.69 -22.34 1.41
CA GLY A 192 25.46 -22.59 2.16
C GLY A 192 24.23 -22.62 1.26
N THR A 193 23.14 -22.02 1.74
CA THR A 193 21.87 -21.96 0.99
C THR A 193 21.82 -20.65 0.22
N GLY A 194 21.57 -20.69 -1.09
CA GLY A 194 21.56 -19.46 -1.89
C GLY A 194 20.42 -18.53 -1.46
N ILE A 195 19.21 -19.07 -1.43
CA ILE A 195 17.99 -18.38 -0.99
C ILE A 195 17.25 -19.30 -0.01
N ARG A 196 16.93 -18.80 1.18
CA ARG A 196 16.14 -19.51 2.19
C ARG A 196 14.93 -18.68 2.57
N ILE A 197 13.75 -19.31 2.52
CA ILE A 197 12.49 -18.72 2.96
C ILE A 197 11.88 -19.60 4.04
N GLU A 198 11.62 -19.04 5.22
CA GLU A 198 11.00 -19.73 6.35
C GLU A 198 9.65 -19.10 6.70
N ASP A 199 8.67 -19.95 7.04
CA ASP A 199 7.37 -19.53 7.58
C ASP A 199 6.67 -18.42 6.79
N SER A 200 6.71 -18.46 5.45
CA SER A 200 5.92 -17.53 4.63
C SER A 200 4.44 -17.83 4.86
N LEU A 201 3.71 -16.87 5.42
CA LEU A 201 2.29 -17.05 5.69
C LEU A 201 1.51 -16.77 4.42
N PRO A 202 0.32 -17.38 4.27
CA PRO A 202 -0.57 -17.01 3.18
C PRO A 202 -0.94 -15.55 3.37
N SER A 203 -0.64 -14.72 2.38
CA SER A 203 -1.22 -13.39 2.34
C SER A 203 -2.71 -13.48 2.00
N SER A 204 -3.51 -12.59 2.58
CA SER A 204 -4.90 -12.39 2.14
C SER A 204 -4.98 -11.64 0.81
N ASP A 205 -3.89 -11.00 0.37
CA ASP A 205 -3.77 -10.33 -0.91
C ASP A 205 -3.48 -11.35 -2.03
N PRO A 206 -4.35 -11.51 -3.05
CA PRO A 206 -4.14 -12.42 -4.16
C PRO A 206 -3.00 -12.03 -5.12
N GLN A 207 -2.54 -10.77 -5.10
CA GLN A 207 -1.33 -10.32 -5.83
C GLN A 207 -0.05 -10.57 -5.03
N CYS A 208 -0.16 -10.67 -3.71
CA CYS A 208 0.92 -11.04 -2.82
C CYS A 208 1.29 -12.53 -2.99
N GLN A 209 2.07 -12.80 -4.03
CA GLN A 209 2.70 -14.11 -4.22
C GLN A 209 4.19 -13.98 -4.01
N ASN A 210 4.74 -14.89 -3.22
CA ASN A 210 6.18 -15.06 -3.16
C ASN A 210 6.69 -15.45 -4.56
N ASP A 211 7.38 -14.54 -5.24
CA ASP A 211 7.82 -14.71 -6.63
C ASP A 211 9.35 -14.71 -6.74
N ILE A 212 9.91 -15.83 -7.21
CA ILE A 212 11.36 -16.00 -7.35
C ILE A 212 11.70 -16.34 -8.80
N ARG A 213 12.21 -15.36 -9.55
CA ARG A 213 12.46 -15.48 -11.00
C ARG A 213 13.83 -14.98 -11.42
N GLY A 214 14.39 -15.54 -12.49
CA GLY A 214 15.58 -14.99 -13.13
C GLY A 214 16.88 -15.01 -12.30
N ASN A 215 16.89 -15.61 -11.11
CA ASN A 215 18.07 -15.64 -10.25
C ASN A 215 19.09 -16.67 -10.78
N THR A 216 20.38 -16.29 -10.77
CA THR A 216 21.51 -17.16 -11.11
C THR A 216 22.21 -17.59 -9.83
N MET A 217 22.42 -18.89 -9.64
CA MET A 217 23.15 -19.42 -8.48
C MET A 217 24.42 -20.16 -8.92
N ASN A 218 25.58 -19.58 -8.63
CA ASN A 218 26.89 -20.14 -8.94
C ASN A 218 27.55 -20.70 -7.67
N GLY A 219 27.32 -21.98 -7.38
CA GLY A 219 27.86 -22.62 -6.17
C GLY A 219 29.40 -22.71 -6.16
N GLY A 220 30.02 -22.28 -5.05
CA GLY A 220 31.44 -22.49 -4.74
C GLY A 220 31.78 -23.97 -4.52
N ASN A 221 33.06 -24.35 -4.54
CA ASN A 221 33.52 -25.75 -4.38
C ASN A 221 32.95 -26.42 -3.10
N GLY A 222 31.93 -27.27 -3.28
CA GLY A 222 31.34 -28.10 -2.21
C GLY A 222 29.91 -27.74 -1.79
N SER A 223 29.31 -26.65 -2.24
CA SER A 223 27.92 -26.31 -1.91
C SER A 223 26.94 -26.82 -2.97
N SER A 224 25.79 -27.34 -2.50
CA SER A 224 24.60 -27.53 -3.33
C SER A 224 23.87 -26.19 -3.36
N GLY A 225 23.47 -25.70 -4.52
CA GLY A 225 22.51 -24.59 -4.61
C GLY A 225 21.21 -25.08 -4.00
N LEU A 226 21.03 -24.85 -2.70
CA LEU A 226 19.81 -25.22 -2.00
C LEU A 226 18.90 -24.01 -2.05
N VAL A 227 17.69 -24.22 -2.57
CA VAL A 227 16.54 -23.36 -2.27
C VAL A 227 15.70 -24.16 -1.28
N ALA A 228 15.61 -23.66 -0.06
CA ALA A 228 14.78 -24.24 0.99
C ALA A 228 13.62 -23.27 1.24
N ALA A 229 12.40 -23.73 1.01
CA ALA A 229 11.19 -22.95 1.23
C ALA A 229 10.26 -23.74 2.18
N HIS A 230 9.90 -23.13 3.30
CA HIS A 230 8.78 -23.58 4.13
C HIS A 230 7.54 -22.80 3.71
N LEU A 231 6.63 -23.48 3.01
CA LEU A 231 5.54 -22.82 2.27
C LEU A 231 4.18 -23.21 2.88
N GLN A 232 3.31 -22.22 3.06
CA GLN A 232 1.90 -22.40 3.44
C GLN A 232 0.91 -22.04 2.31
N GLU A 233 1.39 -21.56 1.15
CA GLU A 233 0.54 -21.09 0.04
C GLU A 233 0.31 -22.14 -1.06
N PRO A 234 -0.89 -22.20 -1.68
CA PRO A 234 -1.32 -23.28 -2.58
C PRO A 234 -0.59 -23.34 -3.93
N SER A 235 0.09 -22.29 -4.36
CA SER A 235 0.80 -22.22 -5.65
C SER A 235 2.10 -21.44 -5.56
N PHE A 236 3.21 -22.02 -6.02
CA PHE A 236 4.53 -21.38 -5.98
C PHE A 236 5.38 -21.73 -7.21
N GLY A 237 6.04 -20.72 -7.79
CA GLY A 237 6.91 -20.86 -8.95
C GLY A 237 8.38 -20.58 -8.61
N ILE A 238 9.28 -21.53 -8.88
CA ILE A 238 10.72 -21.32 -8.83
C ILE A 238 11.27 -21.40 -10.25
N VAL A 239 11.86 -20.32 -10.76
CA VAL A 239 12.63 -20.39 -12.01
C VAL A 239 14.11 -20.21 -11.69
N VAL A 240 14.89 -21.28 -11.83
CA VAL A 240 16.35 -21.23 -11.68
C VAL A 240 16.99 -21.29 -13.06
N THR A 241 17.85 -20.33 -13.37
CA THR A 241 18.58 -20.31 -14.64
C THR A 241 20.08 -20.55 -14.42
N ASN A 242 20.77 -21.03 -15.46
CA ASN A 242 22.23 -21.20 -15.51
C ASN A 242 22.85 -22.05 -14.40
N VAL A 243 22.19 -23.15 -14.03
CA VAL A 243 22.68 -24.07 -12.99
C VAL A 243 23.88 -24.88 -13.52
N SER A 244 25.07 -24.64 -12.98
CA SER A 244 26.30 -25.36 -13.37
C SER A 244 26.62 -26.58 -12.49
N ARG A 245 25.84 -26.83 -11.42
CA ARG A 245 26.10 -27.83 -10.37
C ARG A 245 24.82 -28.48 -9.84
N PRO A 246 24.87 -29.63 -9.12
CA PRO A 246 23.68 -30.25 -8.52
C PRO A 246 22.78 -29.26 -7.78
N LEU A 247 21.52 -29.17 -8.21
CA LEU A 247 20.49 -28.36 -7.54
C LEU A 247 19.70 -29.27 -6.61
N SER A 248 19.56 -28.87 -5.35
CA SER A 248 18.62 -29.49 -4.43
C SER A 248 17.55 -28.46 -4.12
N VAL A 249 16.29 -28.83 -4.31
CA VAL A 249 15.15 -28.00 -3.88
C VAL A 249 14.46 -28.78 -2.78
N ALA A 250 14.42 -28.20 -1.58
CA ALA A 250 13.81 -28.82 -0.42
C ALA A 250 12.57 -28.03 -0.03
N PHE A 251 11.45 -28.74 0.12
CA PHE A 251 10.20 -28.18 0.60
C PHE A 251 9.89 -28.77 1.96
N ASN A 252 9.30 -27.97 2.83
CA ASN A 252 8.76 -28.42 4.10
C ASN A 252 7.34 -27.86 4.15
N THR A 253 6.32 -28.71 4.02
CA THR A 253 4.91 -28.28 3.90
C THR A 253 4.10 -28.69 5.13
N ILE A 254 3.12 -27.86 5.49
CA ILE A 254 2.06 -28.18 6.45
C ILE A 254 0.79 -28.43 5.63
N GLU A 255 0.24 -29.64 5.71
CA GLU A 255 -1.06 -30.11 5.19
C GLU A 255 -1.72 -29.32 4.01
N GLY A 256 -1.74 -29.89 2.80
CA GLY A 256 -2.46 -29.32 1.65
C GLY A 256 -2.07 -29.93 0.30
N ASN A 257 -2.82 -29.61 -0.76
CA ASN A 257 -2.42 -29.87 -2.15
C ASN A 257 -1.71 -28.62 -2.68
N PHE A 258 -0.50 -28.80 -3.23
CA PHE A 258 0.33 -27.70 -3.73
C PHE A 258 0.72 -27.93 -5.18
N ASP A 259 0.64 -26.87 -5.99
CA ASP A 259 1.22 -26.81 -7.34
C ASP A 259 2.57 -26.09 -7.28
N VAL A 260 3.65 -26.86 -7.45
CA VAL A 260 5.01 -26.31 -7.54
C VAL A 260 5.50 -26.39 -8.98
N ALA A 261 5.80 -25.24 -9.56
CA ALA A 261 6.42 -25.14 -10.88
C ALA A 261 7.93 -24.86 -10.73
N VAL A 262 8.78 -25.81 -11.16
CA VAL A 262 10.23 -25.61 -11.23
C VAL A 262 10.67 -25.46 -12.68
N GLY A 263 11.02 -24.25 -13.09
CA GLY A 263 11.61 -23.95 -14.40
C GLY A 263 13.13 -23.99 -14.33
N LEU A 264 13.78 -24.78 -15.20
CA LEU A 264 15.24 -24.82 -15.32
C LEU A 264 15.65 -24.39 -16.74
N TYR A 265 16.38 -23.28 -16.87
CA TYR A 265 16.82 -22.74 -18.16
C TYR A 265 18.35 -22.62 -18.23
N GLY A 266 18.96 -22.98 -19.38
CA GLY A 266 20.37 -22.66 -19.66
C GLY A 266 21.44 -23.56 -19.02
N LEU A 267 21.34 -24.89 -19.15
CA LEU A 267 22.44 -25.80 -18.78
C LEU A 267 23.58 -25.71 -19.82
N SER A 268 24.51 -24.77 -19.66
CA SER A 268 25.69 -24.67 -20.54
C SER A 268 26.83 -25.53 -20.00
N GLY A 269 27.21 -26.54 -20.79
CA GLY A 269 28.28 -27.49 -20.49
C GLY A 269 27.72 -28.89 -20.34
N GLY A 270 28.30 -29.88 -21.02
CA GLY A 270 27.84 -31.28 -21.05
C GLY A 270 27.92 -32.05 -19.72
N SER A 271 27.81 -31.35 -18.59
CA SER A 271 27.84 -31.86 -17.24
C SER A 271 26.43 -32.31 -16.83
N ASN A 272 26.30 -33.53 -16.36
CA ASN A 272 25.06 -34.04 -15.79
C ASN A 272 24.76 -33.28 -14.48
N VAL A 273 23.72 -32.46 -14.45
CA VAL A 273 23.25 -31.80 -13.23
C VAL A 273 22.09 -32.61 -12.65
N PRO A 274 22.30 -33.40 -11.56
CA PRO A 274 21.20 -34.04 -10.86
C PRO A 274 20.36 -32.98 -10.16
N VAL A 275 19.04 -33.07 -10.33
CA VAL A 275 18.07 -32.26 -9.60
C VAL A 275 17.38 -33.16 -8.60
N LYS A 276 17.48 -32.80 -7.32
CA LYS A 276 16.84 -33.55 -6.23
C LYS A 276 15.74 -32.69 -5.61
N ILE A 277 14.50 -33.14 -5.70
CA ILE A 277 13.35 -32.52 -5.03
C ILE A 277 13.04 -33.35 -3.79
N MET A 278 13.16 -32.75 -2.61
CA MET A 278 12.97 -33.44 -1.33
C MET A 278 11.81 -32.81 -0.54
N ASP A 279 10.91 -33.67 -0.06
CA ASP A 279 10.01 -33.35 1.05
C ASP A 279 10.73 -33.68 2.36
N GLN A 280 10.81 -32.72 3.28
CA GLN A 280 11.48 -32.89 4.56
C GLN A 280 10.58 -33.42 5.68
N ASN A 281 9.25 -33.55 5.47
CA ASN A 281 8.31 -34.00 6.50
C ASN A 281 7.58 -35.32 6.13
N PRO A 282 8.26 -36.48 6.21
CA PRO A 282 7.70 -37.76 5.77
C PRO A 282 6.61 -38.35 6.68
N GLU A 283 6.27 -37.71 7.81
CA GLU A 283 5.37 -38.26 8.84
C GLU A 283 3.94 -37.69 8.83
N GLY A 284 3.62 -36.71 7.96
CA GLY A 284 2.26 -36.14 7.84
C GLY A 284 1.30 -37.00 6.99
N GLU A 285 0.02 -37.10 7.37
CA GLU A 285 -1.00 -37.83 6.61
C GLU A 285 -1.35 -37.13 5.27
N GLY A 286 -0.84 -37.64 4.15
CA GLY A 286 -1.60 -37.75 2.90
C GLY A 286 -1.89 -36.49 2.03
N GLY A 287 -1.04 -35.47 2.00
CA GLY A 287 -1.12 -34.42 0.95
C GLY A 287 -0.72 -34.96 -0.44
N ILE A 288 -1.49 -34.64 -1.50
CA ILE A 288 -1.11 -34.99 -2.88
C ILE A 288 -0.26 -33.85 -3.45
N PHE A 289 1.02 -34.12 -3.69
CA PHE A 289 1.89 -33.20 -4.42
C PHE A 289 1.69 -33.36 -5.93
N THR A 290 1.18 -32.32 -6.59
CA THR A 290 1.22 -32.22 -8.05
C THR A 290 2.41 -31.34 -8.42
N THR A 291 3.51 -31.95 -8.82
CA THR A 291 4.68 -31.21 -9.33
C THR A 291 4.59 -31.13 -10.84
N GLY A 292 4.33 -29.93 -11.36
CA GLY A 292 4.41 -29.63 -12.78
C GLY A 292 5.80 -29.08 -13.11
N ILE A 293 6.65 -29.88 -13.75
CA ILE A 293 7.89 -29.33 -14.32
C ILE A 293 7.52 -28.70 -15.67
N TYR A 294 7.32 -27.38 -15.68
CA TYR A 294 7.06 -26.61 -16.89
C TYR A 294 8.36 -25.94 -17.35
N GLY A 295 8.91 -26.39 -18.48
CA GLY A 295 10.11 -25.79 -19.05
C GLY A 295 10.49 -26.36 -20.41
N ILE A 296 11.07 -25.52 -21.27
CA ILE A 296 11.67 -25.93 -22.54
C ILE A 296 13.00 -26.63 -22.22
N VAL A 297 12.98 -27.96 -22.23
CA VAL A 297 14.18 -28.77 -22.00
C VAL A 297 15.10 -28.69 -23.21
N THR A 298 16.07 -27.79 -23.19
CA THR A 298 17.20 -27.81 -24.13
C THR A 298 18.28 -28.78 -23.61
N GLN A 299 17.99 -30.08 -23.69
CA GLN A 299 18.91 -31.24 -23.55
C GLN A 299 19.59 -31.48 -22.17
N ASN A 300 19.75 -32.76 -21.81
CA ASN A 300 20.58 -33.32 -20.72
C ASN A 300 20.11 -33.32 -19.24
N ILE A 301 18.81 -33.49 -18.96
CA ILE A 301 18.36 -33.96 -17.63
C ILE A 301 18.12 -35.48 -17.71
N ARG A 302 18.93 -36.30 -17.04
CA ARG A 302 18.79 -37.78 -17.05
C ARG A 302 18.25 -38.39 -15.74
N ASP A 303 18.39 -37.70 -14.61
CA ASP A 303 18.04 -38.26 -13.29
C ASP A 303 17.33 -37.18 -12.45
N VAL A 304 15.99 -37.17 -12.52
CA VAL A 304 15.14 -36.41 -11.59
C VAL A 304 14.71 -37.39 -10.52
N ARG A 305 15.16 -37.19 -9.28
CA ARG A 305 14.75 -38.01 -8.14
C ARG A 305 13.75 -37.24 -7.30
N VAL A 306 12.55 -37.80 -7.24
CA VAL A 306 11.42 -37.26 -6.49
C VAL A 306 11.21 -38.11 -5.25
N GLY A 307 10.95 -37.47 -4.10
CA GLY A 307 10.66 -38.14 -2.83
C GLY A 307 9.42 -39.04 -2.88
N ARG A 308 9.23 -39.88 -1.85
CA ARG A 308 7.99 -40.65 -1.67
C ARG A 308 6.85 -39.63 -1.54
N ASN A 309 5.86 -39.66 -2.45
CA ASN A 309 4.59 -38.87 -2.46
C ASN A 309 4.41 -37.79 -3.56
N ALA A 310 5.33 -37.59 -4.51
CA ALA A 310 5.11 -36.64 -5.61
C ALA A 310 4.78 -37.28 -6.97
N VAL A 311 3.78 -36.71 -7.65
CA VAL A 311 3.34 -37.12 -9.00
C VAL A 311 3.95 -36.19 -10.04
N VAL A 312 4.83 -36.72 -10.89
CA VAL A 312 5.41 -35.98 -12.02
C VAL A 312 4.48 -36.07 -13.23
N ARG A 313 3.92 -34.94 -13.68
CA ARG A 313 3.29 -34.86 -15.00
C ARG A 313 4.29 -34.34 -16.03
N GLN A 314 4.80 -35.24 -16.87
CA GLN A 314 5.63 -34.88 -18.01
C GLN A 314 4.73 -34.44 -19.19
N VAL A 315 4.87 -33.20 -19.66
CA VAL A 315 4.16 -32.74 -20.86
C VAL A 315 4.77 -33.43 -22.09
N PRO A 316 3.97 -34.11 -22.95
CA PRO A 316 4.51 -34.86 -24.08
C PRO A 316 5.19 -33.96 -25.13
N GLN A 317 6.30 -34.46 -25.68
CA GLN A 317 7.18 -33.80 -26.65
C GLN A 317 6.53 -33.39 -28.00
N ASN A 318 5.26 -33.72 -28.22
CA ASN A 318 4.59 -33.63 -29.52
C ASN A 318 3.71 -32.38 -29.73
N GLN A 319 3.78 -31.36 -28.85
CA GLN A 319 3.17 -30.04 -29.11
C GLN A 319 4.14 -29.01 -29.72
N LYS A 320 5.22 -29.46 -30.38
CA LYS A 320 6.25 -28.59 -30.96
C LYS A 320 5.87 -27.83 -32.25
N GLU A 321 4.67 -28.01 -32.80
CA GLU A 321 4.31 -27.42 -34.11
C GLU A 321 3.10 -26.46 -34.09
N LYS A 322 2.68 -25.91 -32.94
CA LYS A 322 1.61 -24.89 -32.94
C LYS A 322 1.92 -23.54 -32.32
N ASN A 323 3.06 -23.36 -31.64
CA ASN A 323 3.41 -22.08 -31.01
C ASN A 323 4.80 -21.55 -31.41
N ALA A 324 5.19 -21.71 -32.68
CA ALA A 324 6.42 -21.10 -33.19
C ALA A 324 6.23 -20.62 -34.63
N GLU A 325 5.49 -19.53 -34.82
CA GLU A 325 5.60 -18.61 -35.96
C GLU A 325 4.69 -17.40 -35.72
N ALA A 326 5.21 -16.39 -35.02
CA ALA A 326 4.60 -15.06 -34.93
C ALA A 326 5.72 -14.00 -34.96
N GLN A 327 6.42 -13.94 -36.09
CA GLN A 327 7.17 -12.76 -36.50
C GLN A 327 6.78 -12.44 -37.95
N GLY A 328 5.96 -11.40 -38.09
CA GLY A 328 5.68 -10.70 -39.34
C GLY A 328 4.75 -11.40 -40.31
N MET A 329 3.49 -10.94 -40.42
CA MET A 329 2.78 -10.88 -41.71
C MET A 329 1.61 -9.88 -41.65
N LEU A 330 1.54 -9.08 -42.73
CA LEU A 330 0.42 -8.23 -43.13
C LEU A 330 -0.85 -9.07 -43.34
N PHE A 331 -2.02 -8.55 -42.93
CA PHE A 331 -3.31 -9.05 -43.38
C PHE A 331 -3.83 -8.18 -44.53
N GLU A 332 -3.82 -8.71 -45.74
CA GLU A 332 -4.74 -8.28 -46.81
C GLU A 332 -6.07 -9.04 -46.65
N GLY A 333 -7.17 -8.28 -46.64
CA GLY A 333 -8.49 -8.77 -47.07
C GLY A 333 -9.19 -9.79 -46.17
N GLY A 334 -9.86 -9.33 -45.12
CA GLY A 334 -10.85 -10.12 -44.39
C GLY A 334 -11.79 -9.24 -43.58
N THR A 335 -13.03 -9.07 -44.03
CA THR A 335 -14.08 -8.35 -43.33
C THR A 335 -14.62 -9.19 -42.16
N ILE A 336 -14.52 -8.70 -40.92
CA ILE A 336 -15.21 -9.30 -39.77
C ILE A 336 -16.49 -8.50 -39.51
N THR A 337 -17.64 -9.16 -39.63
CA THR A 337 -18.95 -8.60 -39.25
C THR A 337 -19.21 -8.90 -37.79
N LEU A 338 -19.27 -7.88 -36.93
CA LEU A 338 -19.74 -8.01 -35.55
C LEU A 338 -21.24 -7.69 -35.50
N THR A 339 -22.04 -8.62 -34.97
CA THR A 339 -23.47 -8.39 -34.73
C THR A 339 -23.70 -7.49 -33.51
N ALA A 340 -24.58 -6.50 -33.69
CA ALA A 340 -24.95 -5.50 -32.70
C ALA A 340 -25.70 -6.13 -31.51
N ASN A 341 -24.98 -6.36 -30.41
CA ASN A 341 -25.51 -6.39 -29.04
C ASN A 341 -24.31 -6.53 -28.08
N GLN A 342 -23.45 -5.51 -28.01
CA GLN A 342 -22.43 -5.32 -26.96
C GLN A 342 -21.55 -4.10 -27.25
N VAL A 343 -22.11 -2.88 -27.33
CA VAL A 343 -21.32 -1.65 -27.09
C VAL A 343 -22.26 -0.54 -26.62
N ALA A 344 -22.21 -0.21 -25.34
CA ALA A 344 -22.63 1.08 -24.80
C ALA A 344 -21.48 1.54 -23.89
N GLY A 345 -20.91 2.72 -24.16
CA GLY A 345 -19.99 3.38 -23.20
C GLY A 345 -18.60 3.82 -23.67
N TYR A 346 -18.34 4.10 -24.96
CA TYR A 346 -17.10 4.79 -25.33
C TYR A 346 -17.35 5.91 -26.35
N ASP A 347 -16.92 7.12 -25.99
CA ASP A 347 -16.84 8.30 -26.88
C ASP A 347 -15.71 8.10 -27.91
N ARG A 348 -15.96 8.56 -29.14
CA ARG A 348 -15.20 8.17 -30.35
C ARG A 348 -14.23 9.26 -30.79
N CYS A 349 -12.98 8.89 -31.04
CA CYS A 349 -12.09 9.57 -32.00
C CYS A 349 -11.83 8.62 -33.18
N VAL A 350 -12.00 9.10 -34.42
CA VAL A 350 -11.76 8.31 -35.64
C VAL A 350 -10.52 8.84 -36.36
N ILE A 351 -9.57 7.96 -36.67
CA ILE A 351 -8.41 8.28 -37.52
C ILE A 351 -8.85 8.15 -38.98
N ALA A 352 -8.87 9.25 -39.73
CA ALA A 352 -9.10 9.20 -41.17
C ALA A 352 -7.77 9.02 -41.93
N GLN A 353 -7.71 7.99 -42.79
CA GLN A 353 -6.62 7.83 -43.76
C GLN A 353 -7.10 8.33 -45.13
N CYS A 354 -6.27 9.09 -45.83
CA CYS A 354 -6.63 9.65 -47.14
C CYS A 354 -6.78 8.52 -48.18
N LEU A 355 -8.00 8.28 -48.65
CA LEU A 355 -8.32 7.22 -49.63
C LEU A 355 -8.74 7.80 -50.97
N ASN A 356 -7.88 8.60 -51.62
CA ASN A 356 -8.06 8.94 -53.03
C ASN A 356 -6.71 9.07 -53.76
N GLU A 357 -6.73 8.70 -55.05
CA GLU A 357 -5.60 8.40 -55.94
C GLU A 357 -4.66 9.58 -56.30
N ASN A 358 -4.66 10.69 -55.54
CA ASN A 358 -3.90 11.91 -55.85
C ASN A 358 -2.92 12.34 -54.75
N CYS A 359 -2.43 11.43 -53.90
CA CYS A 359 -1.40 11.77 -52.92
C CYS A 359 0.01 11.57 -53.50
N ASP A 360 0.82 12.62 -53.40
CA ASP A 360 2.25 12.66 -53.75
C ASP A 360 3.03 11.59 -52.94
N PRO A 361 3.69 10.61 -53.57
CA PRO A 361 4.32 9.49 -52.88
C PRO A 361 5.55 9.89 -52.04
N ASP A 362 6.07 11.11 -52.20
CA ASP A 362 7.30 11.54 -51.54
C ASP A 362 7.07 12.52 -50.35
N ALA A 363 5.83 12.80 -49.96
CA ALA A 363 5.52 13.62 -48.79
C ALA A 363 5.31 12.77 -47.51
N PRO A 364 5.84 13.17 -46.34
CA PRO A 364 5.59 12.46 -45.08
C PRO A 364 4.09 12.55 -44.71
N PRO A 365 3.49 11.48 -44.14
CA PRO A 365 2.07 11.46 -43.85
C PRO A 365 1.75 12.52 -42.80
N ARG A 366 0.79 13.41 -43.12
CA ARG A 366 0.17 14.31 -42.15
C ARG A 366 -1.09 13.65 -41.61
N TYR A 367 -1.21 13.59 -40.29
CA TYR A 367 -2.41 13.17 -39.60
C TYR A 367 -3.02 14.41 -38.94
N GLU A 368 -4.31 14.61 -39.19
CA GLU A 368 -5.09 15.69 -38.57
C GLU A 368 -6.19 15.01 -37.75
N VAL A 369 -6.32 15.38 -36.48
CA VAL A 369 -7.35 14.87 -35.58
C VAL A 369 -8.41 15.94 -35.48
N ILE A 370 -9.60 15.63 -35.99
CA ILE A 370 -10.76 16.51 -36.02
C ILE A 370 -11.95 15.75 -35.42
N ASP A 371 -12.74 16.42 -34.59
CA ASP A 371 -14.02 15.87 -34.13
C ASP A 371 -15.06 15.86 -35.26
N GLU A 372 -16.26 15.30 -35.01
CA GLU A 372 -17.35 15.28 -36.01
C GLU A 372 -17.83 16.70 -36.43
N GLY A 373 -17.34 17.76 -35.77
CA GLY A 373 -17.62 19.17 -36.05
C GLY A 373 -16.50 19.93 -36.77
N GLY A 374 -15.31 19.34 -36.93
CA GLY A 374 -14.18 19.94 -37.64
C GLY A 374 -13.40 21.03 -36.87
N ASN A 375 -13.41 21.02 -35.52
CA ASN A 375 -12.64 22.00 -34.73
C ASN A 375 -11.34 21.42 -34.15
N ASP A 376 -10.29 22.25 -34.16
CA ASP A 376 -8.90 21.91 -33.76
C ASP A 376 -8.66 22.33 -32.29
N PHE A 377 -8.57 21.37 -31.36
CA PHE A 377 -8.48 21.65 -29.92
C PHE A 377 -7.36 20.90 -29.16
N CYS A 378 -6.33 20.40 -29.85
CA CYS A 378 -5.20 19.76 -29.19
C CYS A 378 -3.92 20.60 -29.37
N GLY A 379 -3.54 21.35 -28.34
CA GLY A 379 -2.38 22.27 -28.35
C GLY A 379 -1.03 21.57 -28.58
N SER A 380 -0.11 22.29 -29.22
CA SER A 380 1.20 21.80 -29.67
C SER A 380 2.33 22.01 -28.65
N GLN A 381 3.11 20.96 -28.31
CA GLN A 381 4.48 21.06 -27.77
C GLN A 381 5.42 19.95 -28.28
N GLU A 382 6.73 20.20 -28.17
CA GLU A 382 7.86 19.62 -28.93
C GLU A 382 8.37 18.23 -28.46
N VAL A 383 9.09 17.55 -29.37
CA VAL A 383 9.46 16.11 -29.35
C VAL A 383 10.99 15.95 -29.41
N GLU A 384 11.58 15.08 -28.58
CA GLU A 384 12.90 14.49 -28.86
C GLU A 384 12.79 13.01 -29.25
N THR A 385 13.66 12.59 -30.18
CA THR A 385 13.53 11.33 -30.95
C THR A 385 14.62 10.33 -30.64
N PHE A 386 14.25 9.05 -30.49
CA PHE A 386 15.13 7.92 -30.81
C PHE A 386 14.33 6.80 -31.51
N GLY A 387 14.73 6.44 -32.74
CA GLY A 387 14.18 5.31 -33.52
C GLY A 387 12.91 5.55 -34.34
N GLY A 388 12.30 6.74 -34.27
CA GLY A 388 11.27 7.18 -35.23
C GLY A 388 9.82 6.85 -34.89
N ARG A 389 9.51 6.29 -33.72
CA ARG A 389 8.14 6.27 -33.17
C ARG A 389 8.15 6.39 -31.64
N SER A 390 7.73 7.56 -31.16
CA SER A 390 7.38 7.81 -29.77
C SER A 390 5.88 7.55 -29.60
N VAL A 391 5.52 6.64 -28.70
CA VAL A 391 4.15 6.47 -28.21
C VAL A 391 4.17 6.88 -26.74
N LEU A 392 3.56 8.02 -26.41
CA LEU A 392 3.14 8.32 -25.05
C LEU A 392 1.70 7.80 -24.94
N VAL A 393 1.50 6.77 -24.12
CA VAL A 393 0.20 6.48 -23.55
C VAL A 393 0.20 7.18 -22.20
N PRO A 394 -0.49 8.33 -22.03
CA PRO A 394 -0.87 8.71 -20.69
C PRO A 394 -1.85 7.62 -20.24
N GLN A 395 -1.51 6.89 -19.17
CA GLN A 395 -2.56 6.19 -18.43
C GLN A 395 -3.60 7.27 -18.10
N PRO A 396 -4.87 7.14 -18.50
CA PRO A 396 -5.89 8.00 -17.93
C PRO A 396 -5.74 7.81 -16.42
N VAL A 397 -5.58 8.91 -15.67
CA VAL A 397 -5.70 8.84 -14.21
C VAL A 397 -7.10 8.28 -14.01
N ALA A 398 -7.20 7.01 -13.64
CA ALA A 398 -8.49 6.42 -13.40
C ALA A 398 -9.08 7.25 -12.25
N VAL A 399 -10.31 7.71 -12.44
CA VAL A 399 -11.01 8.39 -11.37
C VAL A 399 -11.33 7.29 -10.37
N GLU A 400 -10.54 7.22 -9.30
CA GLU A 400 -10.70 6.28 -8.21
C GLU A 400 -12.08 6.49 -7.55
N ASN A 401 -12.85 5.41 -7.47
CA ASN A 401 -14.12 5.37 -6.78
C ASN A 401 -13.94 4.65 -5.46
N CYS A 402 -13.41 5.43 -4.51
CA CYS A 402 -12.98 5.07 -3.16
C CYS A 402 -13.96 4.32 -2.25
N THR A 403 -15.10 3.85 -2.74
CA THR A 403 -16.17 3.28 -1.93
C THR A 403 -16.95 2.15 -2.62
N ASP A 404 -16.53 1.69 -3.81
CA ASP A 404 -17.27 0.71 -4.60
C ASP A 404 -16.75 -0.73 -4.52
N GLY A 405 -15.72 -0.98 -3.71
CA GLY A 405 -15.13 -2.30 -3.51
C GLY A 405 -14.26 -2.75 -4.66
N GLN A 406 -13.85 -1.84 -5.55
CA GLN A 406 -12.94 -2.12 -6.65
C GLN A 406 -11.70 -1.24 -6.57
N ASP A 407 -10.59 -1.80 -7.00
CA ASP A 407 -9.36 -1.10 -7.30
C ASP A 407 -9.53 -0.47 -8.70
N ASN A 408 -9.95 0.79 -8.76
CA ASN A 408 -10.37 1.41 -10.01
C ASN A 408 -9.18 1.87 -10.86
N ASP A 409 -8.00 2.02 -10.26
CA ASP A 409 -6.76 2.38 -10.95
C ASP A 409 -5.77 1.21 -11.14
N ASN A 410 -6.09 0.05 -10.57
CA ASN A 410 -5.34 -1.21 -10.59
C ASN A 410 -3.96 -1.11 -9.90
N ASP A 411 -3.82 -0.27 -8.87
CA ASP A 411 -2.60 -0.17 -8.07
C ASP A 411 -2.47 -1.25 -6.97
N GLY A 412 -3.52 -2.05 -6.79
CA GLY A 412 -3.63 -3.15 -5.84
C GLY A 412 -4.35 -2.78 -4.54
N ALA A 413 -4.62 -1.50 -4.31
CA ALA A 413 -5.39 -1.02 -3.19
C ALA A 413 -6.86 -0.83 -3.59
N ILE A 414 -7.78 -1.16 -2.69
CA ILE A 414 -9.22 -1.06 -2.93
C ILE A 414 -9.77 -0.01 -1.97
N ASP A 415 -10.59 0.91 -2.49
CA ASP A 415 -11.33 1.89 -1.70
C ASP A 415 -10.43 2.65 -0.72
N CYS A 416 -10.59 2.42 0.58
CA CYS A 416 -9.99 3.22 1.63
C CYS A 416 -8.52 2.88 1.91
N ASP A 417 -8.07 1.72 1.43
CA ASP A 417 -6.68 1.28 1.50
C ASP A 417 -5.82 2.04 0.47
N ASP A 418 -6.46 2.50 -0.61
CA ASP A 418 -5.86 3.27 -1.71
C ASP A 418 -5.43 4.66 -1.23
N ALA A 419 -4.21 5.07 -1.62
CA ALA A 419 -3.57 6.28 -1.12
C ALA A 419 -4.29 7.56 -1.57
N GLU A 420 -4.86 7.53 -2.77
CA GLU A 420 -5.69 8.55 -3.40
C GLU A 420 -7.05 8.66 -2.68
N CYS A 421 -7.47 7.57 -2.02
CA CYS A 421 -8.76 7.43 -1.36
C CYS A 421 -8.75 7.51 0.17
N ARG A 422 -7.59 7.38 0.82
CA ARG A 422 -7.43 7.51 2.28
C ARG A 422 -7.99 8.78 2.88
N ASN A 423 -8.13 9.84 2.09
CA ASN A 423 -8.72 11.09 2.56
C ASN A 423 -10.25 11.09 2.46
N ARG A 424 -10.84 10.23 1.61
CA ARG A 424 -12.28 10.16 1.35
C ARG A 424 -13.01 9.13 2.22
N CYS A 425 -12.27 8.24 2.87
CA CYS A 425 -12.78 7.16 3.71
C CYS A 425 -12.62 7.38 5.22
N VAL A 426 -12.84 8.61 5.68
CA VAL A 426 -12.46 8.99 7.04
C VAL A 426 -13.67 9.42 7.86
N LEU A 427 -13.82 8.78 9.00
CA LEU A 427 -14.65 9.25 10.09
C LEU A 427 -13.80 9.96 11.14
N TYR A 428 -14.41 10.88 11.84
CA TYR A 428 -13.87 11.47 13.06
C TYR A 428 -14.67 10.99 14.24
N GLY A 429 -14.00 10.46 15.25
CA GLY A 429 -14.62 9.94 16.47
C GLY A 429 -14.15 10.69 17.72
N ALA A 430 -15.07 10.93 18.66
CA ALA A 430 -14.74 11.49 19.97
C ALA A 430 -14.75 10.44 21.08
N ASP A 431 -13.63 10.31 21.78
CA ASP A 431 -13.50 9.49 22.99
C ASP A 431 -13.91 10.33 24.21
N VAL A 432 -14.96 9.89 24.91
CA VAL A 432 -15.49 10.61 26.09
C VAL A 432 -14.81 10.22 27.40
N GLN A 433 -14.12 9.08 27.46
CA GLN A 433 -13.37 8.67 28.66
C GLN A 433 -12.01 9.37 28.72
N ARG A 434 -11.39 9.56 27.56
CA ARG A 434 -10.16 10.33 27.37
C ARG A 434 -10.48 11.40 26.34
N PRO A 435 -10.94 12.59 26.74
CA PRO A 435 -11.32 13.67 25.83
C PRO A 435 -10.29 13.85 24.71
N ALA A 436 -10.62 13.29 23.55
CA ALA A 436 -9.71 13.18 22.42
C ALA A 436 -10.50 13.01 21.12
N LEU A 437 -9.91 13.50 20.04
CA LEU A 437 -10.41 13.32 18.69
C LEU A 437 -9.54 12.30 17.96
N TRP A 438 -10.19 11.39 17.27
CA TRP A 438 -9.55 10.34 16.48
C TRP A 438 -10.00 10.44 15.03
N ARG A 439 -9.10 10.05 14.14
CA ARG A 439 -9.40 9.71 12.75
C ARG A 439 -9.65 8.20 12.69
N ILE A 440 -10.75 7.74 12.11
CA ILE A 440 -11.15 6.34 12.04
C ILE A 440 -11.36 5.95 10.58
N LEU A 441 -10.76 4.83 10.17
CA LEU A 441 -10.95 4.26 8.84
C LEU A 441 -12.27 3.48 8.77
N THR A 442 -13.02 3.68 7.70
CA THR A 442 -14.38 3.13 7.52
C THR A 442 -14.42 1.62 7.23
N ASP A 443 -13.34 1.08 6.69
CA ASP A 443 -13.17 -0.32 6.30
C ASP A 443 -12.95 -1.28 7.48
N SER A 444 -12.15 -0.85 8.45
CA SER A 444 -11.51 -1.68 9.47
C SER A 444 -11.86 -1.20 10.89
N GLY A 445 -12.33 0.04 11.04
CA GLY A 445 -12.50 0.68 12.34
C GLY A 445 -11.20 1.10 13.01
N SER A 446 -10.04 0.87 12.38
CA SER A 446 -8.74 1.30 12.87
C SER A 446 -8.71 2.81 13.06
N GLY A 447 -8.04 3.28 14.11
CA GLY A 447 -8.03 4.71 14.43
C GLY A 447 -6.67 5.29 14.77
N LEU A 448 -6.45 6.51 14.30
CA LEU A 448 -5.30 7.36 14.58
C LEU A 448 -5.70 8.48 15.55
N LEU A 449 -5.01 8.58 16.67
CA LEU A 449 -5.22 9.68 17.62
C LEU A 449 -4.73 11.00 17.01
N LEU A 450 -5.64 11.97 16.84
CA LEU A 450 -5.29 13.31 16.34
C LEU A 450 -4.85 14.24 17.47
N GLY A 451 -5.43 14.08 18.66
CA GLY A 451 -5.06 14.86 19.84
C GLY A 451 -6.14 14.89 20.91
N THR A 452 -5.82 15.51 22.04
CA THR A 452 -6.75 15.70 23.16
C THR A 452 -7.68 16.89 22.93
N THR A 453 -8.91 16.80 23.42
CA THR A 453 -9.92 17.86 23.35
C THR A 453 -10.10 18.53 24.72
N PRO A 454 -10.56 19.80 24.78
CA PRO A 454 -10.81 20.49 26.05
C PRO A 454 -12.02 19.94 26.80
N ALA A 455 -12.89 19.18 26.14
CA ALA A 455 -14.10 18.60 26.71
C ALA A 455 -14.44 17.24 26.06
N ALA A 456 -15.20 16.41 26.78
CA ALA A 456 -15.71 15.14 26.27
C ALA A 456 -16.87 15.39 25.30
N PHE A 457 -16.59 15.41 24.00
CA PHE A 457 -17.62 15.60 22.99
C PHE A 457 -18.52 14.38 22.91
N VAL A 458 -19.80 14.56 23.21
CA VAL A 458 -20.80 13.48 23.19
C VAL A 458 -21.53 13.40 21.86
N GLY A 459 -21.52 14.49 21.07
CA GLY A 459 -21.99 14.52 19.69
C GLY A 459 -21.04 15.32 18.79
N LEU A 460 -20.89 14.89 17.54
CA LEU A 460 -20.09 15.53 16.50
C LEU A 460 -20.94 15.75 15.24
N ALA A 461 -20.63 16.78 14.47
CA ALA A 461 -21.17 16.97 13.12
C ALA A 461 -20.20 17.78 12.27
N CYS A 462 -19.98 17.39 11.03
CA CYS A 462 -19.06 18.08 10.13
C CYS A 462 -19.77 19.06 9.20
N ASP A 463 -19.13 20.22 9.05
CA ASP A 463 -19.33 21.18 7.96
C ASP A 463 -18.14 21.07 7.01
N GLU A 464 -18.25 20.18 6.03
CA GLU A 464 -17.18 19.86 5.07
C GLU A 464 -16.81 21.07 4.22
N THR A 465 -17.78 21.92 3.87
CA THR A 465 -17.54 23.11 3.05
C THR A 465 -16.56 24.07 3.72
N ASN A 466 -16.64 24.18 5.05
CA ASN A 466 -15.78 25.07 5.82
C ASN A 466 -14.65 24.34 6.56
N GLN A 467 -14.50 23.02 6.36
CA GLN A 467 -13.51 22.18 7.05
C GLN A 467 -13.60 22.34 8.58
N VAL A 468 -14.82 22.25 9.10
CA VAL A 468 -15.14 22.44 10.52
C VAL A 468 -15.86 21.22 11.07
N ILE A 469 -15.43 20.75 12.24
CA ILE A 469 -16.22 19.82 13.05
C ILE A 469 -16.85 20.59 14.21
N TRP A 470 -18.17 20.48 14.33
CA TRP A 470 -18.92 20.91 15.49
C TRP A 470 -18.93 19.80 16.53
N GLY A 471 -18.69 20.16 17.80
CA GLY A 471 -18.79 19.24 18.92
C GLY A 471 -19.72 19.78 20.00
N VAL A 472 -20.49 18.92 20.65
CA VAL A 472 -21.24 19.28 21.86
C VAL A 472 -20.69 18.50 23.04
N ALA A 473 -20.47 19.19 24.16
CA ALA A 473 -20.02 18.58 25.41
C ALA A 473 -20.90 18.99 26.59
N PRO A 474 -21.16 18.09 27.54
CA PRO A 474 -21.81 18.45 28.80
C PRO A 474 -21.01 19.51 29.57
N SER A 475 -21.70 20.45 30.23
CA SER A 475 -21.02 21.40 31.10
C SER A 475 -20.39 20.68 32.30
N PRO A 476 -19.11 20.95 32.63
CA PRO A 476 -18.46 20.37 33.81
C PRO A 476 -19.17 20.69 35.13
N SER A 477 -19.98 21.76 35.14
CA SER A 477 -20.74 22.24 36.31
C SER A 477 -22.16 21.68 36.40
N GLY A 478 -22.56 20.79 35.48
CA GLY A 478 -23.93 20.25 35.41
C GLY A 478 -24.96 21.24 34.86
N GLY A 479 -24.50 22.33 34.22
CA GLY A 479 -25.33 23.28 33.48
C GLY A 479 -25.63 22.82 32.05
N ALA A 480 -26.22 23.72 31.26
CA ALA A 480 -26.46 23.50 29.84
C ALA A 480 -25.19 23.12 29.09
N ASP A 481 -25.33 22.24 28.11
CA ASP A 481 -24.23 21.76 27.28
C ASP A 481 -23.62 22.92 26.48
N THR A 482 -22.41 22.72 25.99
CA THR A 482 -21.63 23.75 25.30
C THR A 482 -21.33 23.30 23.88
N LEU A 483 -21.56 24.18 22.91
CA LEU A 483 -21.17 23.98 21.53
C LEU A 483 -19.71 24.42 21.34
N TRP A 484 -18.96 23.62 20.60
CA TRP A 484 -17.56 23.80 20.26
C TRP A 484 -17.38 23.73 18.74
N ARG A 485 -16.36 24.42 18.26
CA ARG A 485 -15.93 24.43 16.86
C ARG A 485 -14.49 23.95 16.78
N ILE A 486 -14.22 23.01 15.88
CA ILE A 486 -12.91 22.44 15.60
C ILE A 486 -12.58 22.78 14.15
N ASP A 487 -11.53 23.54 13.93
CA ASP A 487 -11.04 23.88 12.59
C ASP A 487 -10.05 22.81 12.13
N LEU A 488 -10.41 22.02 11.12
CA LEU A 488 -9.61 20.88 10.66
C LEU A 488 -8.30 21.31 9.99
N THR A 489 -8.27 22.49 9.38
CA THR A 489 -7.07 23.02 8.74
C THR A 489 -5.99 23.40 9.76
N THR A 490 -6.40 23.96 10.90
CA THR A 490 -5.46 24.48 11.91
C THR A 490 -5.38 23.63 13.18
N GLY A 491 -6.28 22.66 13.35
CA GLY A 491 -6.46 21.89 14.59
C GLY A 491 -6.98 22.73 15.76
N ARG A 492 -7.41 23.98 15.53
CA ARG A 492 -7.84 24.88 16.59
C ARG A 492 -9.23 24.52 17.09
N ILE A 493 -9.37 24.40 18.41
CA ILE A 493 -10.63 24.11 19.10
C ILE A 493 -11.09 25.35 19.86
N GLU A 494 -12.32 25.79 19.61
CA GLU A 494 -12.90 26.99 20.21
C GLU A 494 -14.27 26.71 20.83
N GLU A 495 -14.52 27.30 22.00
CA GLU A 495 -15.86 27.34 22.58
C GLU A 495 -16.72 28.36 21.82
N VAL A 496 -17.91 27.96 21.42
CA VAL A 496 -18.87 28.82 20.71
C VAL A 496 -19.84 29.45 21.69
N GLY A 497 -20.41 28.63 22.58
CA GLY A 497 -21.35 29.08 23.59
C GLY A 497 -22.28 27.99 24.10
N SER A 498 -23.10 28.35 25.10
CA SER A 498 -24.06 27.43 25.71
C SER A 498 -25.24 27.12 24.79
N THR A 499 -25.69 25.86 24.82
CA THR A 499 -26.89 25.41 24.13
C THR A 499 -28.18 25.79 24.84
N ASN A 500 -28.11 26.27 26.08
CA ASN A 500 -29.26 26.45 26.99
C ASN A 500 -30.08 25.17 27.22
N VAL A 501 -29.55 24.00 26.85
CA VAL A 501 -30.18 22.69 26.96
C VAL A 501 -29.15 21.71 27.55
N THR A 502 -29.60 20.83 28.43
CA THR A 502 -28.75 19.78 29.02
C THR A 502 -29.01 18.44 28.33
N GLY A 503 -27.97 17.65 28.12
CA GLY A 503 -28.08 16.26 27.68
C GLY A 503 -28.38 16.09 26.19
N ILE A 504 -27.83 16.97 25.35
CA ILE A 504 -27.73 16.78 23.92
C ILE A 504 -26.69 15.67 23.71
N ASN A 505 -27.12 14.56 23.12
CA ASN A 505 -26.28 13.39 22.90
C ASN A 505 -25.78 13.32 21.44
N GLY A 506 -26.61 13.72 20.47
CA GLY A 506 -26.26 13.66 19.05
C GLY A 506 -26.26 15.04 18.39
N LEU A 507 -25.39 15.22 17.41
CA LEU A 507 -25.39 16.37 16.49
C LEU A 507 -25.48 15.88 15.05
N ALA A 508 -26.02 16.70 14.16
CA ALA A 508 -25.98 16.50 12.72
C ALA A 508 -26.03 17.88 12.03
N PHE A 509 -25.35 18.02 10.90
CA PHE A 509 -25.24 19.31 10.19
C PHE A 509 -25.86 19.20 8.80
N ASP A 510 -26.82 20.07 8.52
CA ASP A 510 -27.41 20.28 7.20
C ASP A 510 -26.59 21.32 6.45
N ARG A 511 -25.83 20.85 5.45
CA ARG A 511 -24.87 21.68 4.69
C ARG A 511 -25.60 22.73 3.85
N GLU A 512 -26.68 22.35 3.17
CA GLU A 512 -27.45 23.27 2.32
C GLU A 512 -28.15 24.36 3.15
N GLY A 513 -28.73 23.96 4.29
CA GLY A 513 -29.42 24.88 5.19
C GLY A 513 -28.48 25.70 6.08
N ASN A 514 -27.22 25.28 6.22
CA ASN A 514 -26.29 25.75 7.25
C ASN A 514 -26.92 25.67 8.65
N LEU A 515 -27.54 24.53 8.95
CA LEU A 515 -28.27 24.29 10.19
C LEU A 515 -27.62 23.15 10.97
N LEU A 516 -27.41 23.38 12.27
CA LEU A 516 -27.04 22.31 13.18
C LEU A 516 -28.29 21.77 13.87
N TYR A 517 -28.43 20.45 13.91
CA TYR A 517 -29.44 19.75 14.67
C TYR A 517 -28.81 19.06 15.87
N GLY A 518 -29.55 18.98 16.97
CA GLY A 518 -29.14 18.24 18.15
C GLY A 518 -30.29 17.45 18.75
N VAL A 519 -30.00 16.30 19.33
CA VAL A 519 -31.01 15.45 19.98
C VAL A 519 -30.70 15.22 21.45
N THR A 520 -31.70 15.35 22.31
CA THR A 520 -31.66 14.79 23.68
C THR A 520 -32.40 13.45 23.68
N ALA A 521 -32.79 12.90 24.84
CA ALA A 521 -33.46 11.60 24.89
C ALA A 521 -34.68 11.45 23.94
N ASN A 522 -35.54 12.45 23.84
CA ASN A 522 -36.74 12.39 22.99
C ASN A 522 -37.09 13.74 22.34
N ARG A 523 -36.14 14.66 22.25
CA ARG A 523 -36.38 16.01 21.73
C ARG A 523 -35.35 16.36 20.68
N LEU A 524 -35.83 16.90 19.57
CA LEU A 524 -35.01 17.43 18.49
C LEU A 524 -34.93 18.96 18.62
N TYR A 525 -33.73 19.49 18.48
CA TYR A 525 -33.43 20.91 18.53
C TYR A 525 -32.72 21.35 17.25
N ARG A 526 -32.92 22.60 16.88
CA ARG A 526 -32.05 23.35 15.98
C ARG A 526 -31.08 24.16 16.82
N ILE A 527 -29.81 24.11 16.52
CA ILE A 527 -28.75 24.83 17.22
C ILE A 527 -28.23 25.94 16.30
N VAL A 528 -28.08 27.14 16.85
CA VAL A 528 -27.54 28.30 16.12
C VAL A 528 -26.01 28.22 16.14
N PRO A 529 -25.32 28.00 15.01
CA PRO A 529 -23.87 27.76 15.00
C PRO A 529 -23.03 28.94 15.50
N THR A 530 -23.57 30.16 15.47
CA THR A 530 -22.85 31.37 15.91
C THR A 530 -22.94 31.64 17.41
N THR A 531 -23.93 31.10 18.11
CA THR A 531 -24.16 31.37 19.54
C THR A 531 -24.24 30.11 20.39
N GLY A 532 -24.37 28.94 19.77
CA GLY A 532 -24.64 27.67 20.43
C GLY A 532 -26.09 27.48 20.85
N ALA A 533 -26.93 28.51 20.86
CA ALA A 533 -28.27 28.42 21.45
C ALA A 533 -29.18 27.41 20.71
N ALA A 534 -29.78 26.48 21.46
CA ALA A 534 -30.71 25.48 20.94
C ALA A 534 -32.16 25.95 20.99
N ILE A 535 -32.92 25.63 19.94
CA ILE A 535 -34.34 25.93 19.76
C ILE A 535 -35.07 24.60 19.55
N LEU A 536 -36.06 24.30 20.40
CA LEU A 536 -36.83 23.07 20.30
C LEU A 536 -37.63 23.02 19.00
N ILE A 537 -37.45 21.95 18.21
CA ILE A 537 -38.22 21.65 17.00
C ILE A 537 -39.38 20.72 17.34
N ALA A 538 -39.08 19.63 18.04
CA ALA A 538 -40.04 18.55 18.28
C ALA A 538 -39.77 17.76 19.56
N THR A 539 -40.81 17.11 20.05
CA THR A 539 -40.74 16.08 21.10
C THR A 539 -41.41 14.82 20.58
N PHE A 540 -40.70 13.70 20.60
CA PHE A 540 -41.17 12.43 20.09
C PHE A 540 -41.78 11.58 21.22
N PRO A 541 -42.84 10.80 20.93
CA PRO A 541 -43.51 9.94 21.89
C PRO A 541 -42.78 8.58 22.06
N THR A 542 -41.45 8.59 22.11
CA THR A 542 -40.64 7.38 22.35
C THR A 542 -40.49 7.14 23.86
N GLN A 543 -40.43 5.86 24.25
CA GLN A 543 -40.08 5.47 25.63
C GLN A 543 -38.58 5.26 25.82
N GLY A 544 -37.79 5.29 24.75
CA GLY A 544 -36.35 5.10 24.81
C GLY A 544 -35.58 6.42 24.77
N ARG A 545 -34.30 6.33 24.40
CA ARG A 545 -33.34 7.45 24.41
C ARG A 545 -32.63 7.53 23.07
N LEU A 546 -33.04 8.49 22.25
CA LEU A 546 -32.27 8.91 21.08
C LEU A 546 -30.89 9.40 21.55
N ASP A 547 -29.85 8.82 20.96
CA ASP A 547 -28.47 9.03 21.41
C ASP A 547 -27.62 9.73 20.35
N SER A 548 -27.76 9.41 19.07
CA SER A 548 -27.01 10.06 18.00
C SER A 548 -27.89 10.46 16.81
N LEU A 549 -27.36 11.36 16.01
CA LEU A 549 -27.95 11.82 14.75
C LEU A 549 -26.91 11.72 13.63
N ALA A 550 -27.37 11.55 12.40
CA ALA A 550 -26.61 11.84 11.19
C ALA A 550 -27.53 12.54 10.18
N TRP A 551 -26.98 13.44 9.38
CA TRP A 551 -27.71 14.12 8.32
C TRP A 551 -27.48 13.41 6.99
N HIS A 552 -28.52 13.33 6.17
CA HIS A 552 -28.43 12.91 4.78
C HIS A 552 -28.96 14.05 3.90
N ASP A 553 -28.07 14.65 3.12
CA ASP A 553 -28.34 15.80 2.24
C ASP A 553 -29.30 15.44 1.11
N GLY A 554 -29.09 14.28 0.46
CA GLY A 554 -29.94 13.82 -0.65
C GLY A 554 -31.41 13.66 -0.27
N GLU A 555 -31.69 13.06 0.91
CA GLU A 555 -33.06 12.93 1.42
C GLU A 555 -33.56 14.16 2.19
N GLN A 556 -32.65 15.06 2.60
CA GLN A 556 -32.90 16.15 3.55
C GLN A 556 -33.54 15.66 4.85
N LYS A 557 -33.00 14.56 5.39
CA LYS A 557 -33.51 13.89 6.60
C LYS A 557 -32.39 13.59 7.59
N LEU A 558 -32.80 13.32 8.81
CA LEU A 558 -31.93 12.86 9.88
C LEU A 558 -32.13 11.36 10.09
N TYR A 559 -31.03 10.65 10.29
CA TYR A 559 -31.03 9.31 10.88
C TYR A 559 -30.75 9.41 12.38
N ALA A 560 -31.37 8.53 13.17
CA ALA A 560 -31.20 8.50 14.61
C ALA A 560 -31.21 7.07 15.14
N VAL A 561 -30.50 6.83 16.23
CA VAL A 561 -30.55 5.55 16.96
C VAL A 561 -31.02 5.77 18.38
N ASP A 562 -31.83 4.82 18.85
CA ASP A 562 -32.14 4.66 20.27
C ASP A 562 -31.16 3.68 20.91
N ILE A 563 -30.37 4.15 21.85
CA ILE A 563 -29.28 3.35 22.44
C ILE A 563 -29.79 2.15 23.27
N PHE A 564 -31.03 2.18 23.77
CA PHE A 564 -31.55 1.11 24.63
C PHE A 564 -32.30 0.04 23.86
N SER A 565 -33.09 0.43 22.86
CA SER A 565 -33.79 -0.53 22.00
C SER A 565 -32.99 -0.94 20.77
N ASN A 566 -31.89 -0.25 20.46
CA ASN A 566 -31.13 -0.37 19.21
C ASN A 566 -31.99 -0.12 17.97
N ALA A 567 -33.11 0.59 18.15
CA ALA A 567 -34.01 0.95 17.08
C ALA A 567 -33.41 2.08 16.24
N PHE A 568 -33.43 1.88 14.95
CA PHE A 568 -32.99 2.82 13.93
C PHE A 568 -34.18 3.57 13.37
N TYR A 569 -34.04 4.89 13.30
CA TYR A 569 -35.11 5.80 12.91
C TYR A 569 -34.65 6.76 11.83
N ARG A 570 -35.64 7.24 11.09
CA ARG A 570 -35.54 8.39 10.20
C ARG A 570 -36.44 9.51 10.68
N ILE A 571 -35.98 10.74 10.55
CA ILE A 571 -36.68 11.94 11.00
C ILE A 571 -36.68 12.97 9.86
N ASP A 572 -37.86 13.43 9.47
CA ASP A 572 -38.02 14.61 8.60
C ASP A 572 -38.04 15.87 9.49
N PRO A 573 -37.02 16.74 9.48
CA PRO A 573 -36.99 17.92 10.34
C PRO A 573 -38.04 18.98 9.98
N ARG A 574 -38.61 18.96 8.76
CA ARG A 574 -39.65 19.90 8.29
C ARG A 574 -41.03 19.46 8.75
N GLN A 575 -41.24 18.16 8.88
CA GLN A 575 -42.41 17.54 9.46
C GLN A 575 -41.94 16.52 10.49
N PRO A 576 -41.59 16.94 11.73
CA PRO A 576 -40.85 16.13 12.68
C PRO A 576 -41.64 14.91 13.15
N THR A 577 -41.57 13.88 12.34
CA THR A 577 -42.06 12.53 12.58
C THR A 577 -40.86 11.64 12.82
N LEU A 578 -41.05 10.64 13.69
CA LEU A 578 -40.05 9.62 13.96
C LEU A 578 -40.53 8.34 13.28
N GLU A 579 -39.90 8.00 12.16
CA GLU A 579 -40.19 6.81 11.37
C GLU A 579 -39.25 5.68 11.80
N PHE A 580 -39.79 4.57 12.29
CA PHE A 580 -38.99 3.39 12.60
C PHE A 580 -38.62 2.66 11.32
N ILE A 581 -37.33 2.36 11.13
CA ILE A 581 -36.83 1.56 10.01
C ILE A 581 -36.71 0.11 10.46
N ASN A 582 -35.80 -0.17 11.40
CA ASN A 582 -35.52 -1.52 11.89
C ASN A 582 -34.72 -1.48 13.21
N GLU A 583 -34.42 -2.64 13.79
CA GLU A 583 -33.36 -2.79 14.80
C GLU A 583 -32.01 -3.05 14.11
N ILE A 584 -30.93 -2.42 14.58
CA ILE A 584 -29.62 -2.45 13.91
C ILE A 584 -28.96 -3.84 13.95
N GLY A 585 -29.31 -4.66 14.94
CA GLY A 585 -28.65 -5.95 15.19
C GLY A 585 -27.38 -5.83 16.05
N PHE A 586 -27.03 -4.63 16.48
CA PHE A 586 -25.93 -4.35 17.41
C PHE A 586 -26.45 -3.63 18.65
N SER A 587 -25.80 -3.87 19.79
CA SER A 587 -26.20 -3.28 21.07
C SER A 587 -25.42 -2.02 21.43
N ASN A 588 -26.08 -1.05 22.04
CA ASN A 588 -25.47 0.21 22.50
C ASN A 588 -24.76 0.97 21.37
N VAL A 589 -25.40 1.05 20.21
CA VAL A 589 -24.90 1.86 19.10
C VAL A 589 -25.05 3.33 19.46
N SER A 590 -23.94 4.06 19.41
CA SER A 590 -23.85 5.51 19.63
C SER A 590 -22.95 6.12 18.58
N GLY A 591 -23.04 7.42 18.36
CA GLY A 591 -22.32 8.10 17.28
C GLY A 591 -22.80 7.60 15.92
N LEU A 592 -23.40 8.48 15.13
CA LEU A 592 -23.79 8.14 13.76
C LEU A 592 -23.09 9.11 12.82
N ALA A 593 -22.62 8.59 11.70
CA ALA A 593 -21.99 9.36 10.65
C ALA A 593 -22.49 8.85 9.31
N TYR A 594 -23.13 9.70 8.52
CA TYR A 594 -23.52 9.32 7.17
C TYR A 594 -22.44 9.82 6.23
N ASP A 595 -21.88 8.89 5.44
CA ASP A 595 -20.93 9.20 4.39
C ASP A 595 -21.66 9.22 3.05
N GLU A 596 -21.82 10.42 2.48
CA GLU A 596 -22.51 10.62 1.20
C GLU A 596 -21.73 10.01 0.03
N GLY A 597 -20.41 9.84 0.16
CA GLY A 597 -19.58 9.22 -0.88
C GLY A 597 -19.93 7.75 -1.11
N SER A 598 -20.00 6.98 -0.01
CA SER A 598 -20.29 5.54 -0.03
C SER A 598 -21.77 5.18 0.14
N ASP A 599 -22.67 6.16 0.29
CA ASP A 599 -24.08 5.94 0.68
C ASP A 599 -24.20 5.01 1.91
N THR A 600 -23.28 5.16 2.87
CA THR A 600 -23.19 4.28 4.04
C THR A 600 -23.32 5.07 5.33
N LEU A 601 -24.17 4.58 6.23
CA LEU A 601 -24.26 5.10 7.59
C LEU A 601 -23.34 4.30 8.51
N PHE A 602 -22.45 4.95 9.23
CA PHE A 602 -21.59 4.31 10.21
C PHE A 602 -22.07 4.54 11.64
N GLY A 603 -21.85 3.57 12.52
CA GLY A 603 -22.15 3.64 13.94
C GLY A 603 -21.01 3.08 14.82
N ALA A 604 -20.87 3.60 16.04
CA ALA A 604 -19.96 3.00 17.03
C ALA A 604 -20.75 2.11 18.01
N ALA A 605 -20.53 0.79 17.93
CA ALA A 605 -21.17 -0.18 18.81
C ALA A 605 -20.40 -0.30 20.13
N ARG A 606 -20.70 0.58 21.10
CA ARG A 606 -19.94 0.65 22.37
C ARG A 606 -19.96 -0.62 23.20
N GLY A 607 -20.99 -1.46 23.04
CA GLY A 607 -21.08 -2.75 23.72
C GLY A 607 -19.98 -3.71 23.31
N SER A 608 -19.61 -3.71 22.03
CA SER A 608 -18.60 -4.61 21.45
C SER A 608 -17.28 -3.92 21.09
N GLY A 609 -17.24 -2.58 21.03
CA GLY A 609 -16.08 -1.82 20.58
C GLY A 609 -15.91 -1.81 19.07
N GLU A 610 -16.96 -2.10 18.31
CA GLU A 610 -16.88 -2.23 16.86
C GLU A 610 -17.34 -0.95 16.14
N LEU A 611 -16.69 -0.65 15.01
CA LEU A 611 -17.27 0.18 13.98
C LEU A 611 -18.24 -0.68 13.18
N ILE A 612 -19.44 -0.18 12.94
CA ILE A 612 -20.45 -0.87 12.12
C ILE A 612 -20.87 0.01 10.95
N ALA A 613 -21.07 -0.61 9.79
CA ALA A 613 -21.77 -0.02 8.66
C ALA A 613 -23.25 -0.42 8.73
N ILE A 614 -24.15 0.53 8.54
CA ILE A 614 -25.59 0.40 8.64
C ILE A 614 -26.16 0.78 7.28
N ASP A 615 -26.91 -0.13 6.68
CA ASP A 615 -27.66 0.17 5.46
C ASP A 615 -28.80 1.16 5.78
N PRO A 616 -28.83 2.36 5.16
CA PRO A 616 -29.82 3.39 5.49
C PRO A 616 -31.26 3.03 5.08
N GLN A 617 -31.44 2.09 4.14
CA GLN A 617 -32.76 1.64 3.70
C GLN A 617 -33.29 0.51 4.57
N THR A 618 -32.44 -0.46 4.91
CA THR A 618 -32.86 -1.68 5.61
C THR A 618 -32.62 -1.62 7.11
N GLY A 619 -31.73 -0.73 7.57
CA GLY A 619 -31.32 -0.55 8.96
C GLY A 619 -30.42 -1.64 9.50
N TRP A 620 -29.95 -2.59 8.68
CA TRP A 620 -29.10 -3.69 9.16
C TRP A 620 -27.65 -3.24 9.32
N GLY A 621 -27.08 -3.50 10.50
CA GLY A 621 -25.67 -3.31 10.78
C GLY A 621 -24.81 -4.47 10.29
N THR A 622 -23.59 -4.17 9.87
CA THR A 622 -22.50 -5.12 9.56
C THR A 622 -21.23 -4.61 10.24
N SER A 623 -20.48 -5.49 10.92
CA SER A 623 -19.21 -5.11 11.54
C SER A 623 -18.17 -4.76 10.47
N ARG A 624 -17.41 -3.70 10.71
CA ARG A 624 -16.24 -3.28 9.91
C ARG A 624 -14.93 -3.58 10.64
N GLY A 625 -14.96 -3.61 11.96
CA GLY A 625 -13.84 -4.08 12.76
C GLY A 625 -13.75 -3.37 14.10
N GLN A 626 -12.65 -3.60 14.81
CA GLN A 626 -12.48 -3.10 16.17
C GLN A 626 -12.00 -1.65 16.14
N MET A 627 -12.70 -0.81 16.89
CA MET A 627 -12.28 0.56 17.15
C MET A 627 -11.17 0.60 18.20
N PRO A 628 -10.36 1.68 18.26
CA PRO A 628 -9.24 1.77 19.21
C PRO A 628 -9.62 1.59 20.68
N ASN A 629 -10.89 1.84 21.02
CA ASN A 629 -11.48 1.59 22.32
C ASN A 629 -13.02 1.59 22.26
N THR A 630 -13.68 1.35 23.39
CA THR A 630 -15.15 1.25 23.53
C THR A 630 -15.83 2.57 23.94
N ALA A 631 -15.08 3.67 24.00
CA ALA A 631 -15.50 4.95 24.58
C ALA A 631 -15.89 6.00 23.53
N PHE A 632 -16.07 5.61 22.28
CA PHE A 632 -16.54 6.49 21.22
C PHE A 632 -18.05 6.73 21.33
N ASN A 633 -18.45 7.94 21.72
CA ASN A 633 -19.85 8.34 21.82
C ASN A 633 -20.35 9.07 20.57
N ALA A 634 -19.44 9.65 19.80
CA ALA A 634 -19.78 10.46 18.64
C ALA A 634 -18.90 10.10 17.45
N LEU A 635 -19.52 10.12 16.27
CA LEU A 635 -18.88 9.97 14.97
C LEU A 635 -19.36 11.13 14.08
N THR A 636 -18.54 11.52 13.11
CA THR A 636 -18.98 12.30 11.95
C THR A 636 -18.13 11.90 10.75
N ALA A 637 -18.74 11.83 9.56
CA ALA A 637 -17.99 11.78 8.31
C ALA A 637 -17.61 13.21 7.95
N CYS A 638 -16.40 13.41 7.42
CA CYS A 638 -15.93 14.73 7.03
C CYS A 638 -14.89 14.57 5.92
N GLN A 639 -15.33 14.69 4.67
CA GLN A 639 -14.45 14.59 3.52
C GLN A 639 -13.68 15.92 3.33
N PRO A 640 -12.34 15.90 3.27
CA PRO A 640 -11.49 17.08 3.11
C PRO A 640 -11.50 17.68 1.70
#